data_AF-F4A2Z3-F1
#
_entry.id   AF-F4A2Z3-F1
#
_cell.length_a   1.000
_cell.length_b   1.000
_cell.length_c   1.000
_cell.angle_alpha   90.00
_cell.angle_beta   90.00
_cell.angle_gamma   90.00
#
_symmetry.space_group_name_H-M   'P 1'
#
loop_
_entity.id
_entity.type
_entity.pdbx_description
1 polymer ?
#
loop_
_entity_poly.entity_id
_entity_poly.type
_entity_poly.pdbx_seq_one_letter_code
_entity_poly.pdbx_strand_id
1 'polypeptide(L)'
;MVHPVKLGKKARMSFSRIEEIIDMPDLIEIQKRSYEWFIKEGLYEVFEDISPITDYTENLMLEFVDYEFDENPKYTVEECKERDATYSAPLKVKIRLINRSTGEVKEQEVFMGDFPLMTEQGTFIINGAERVIVSQLVRSPGVYYEEQIDKTGKRLHAATLIPNRGAWLEYETDTNDVVYVKIDKNRKLPITTLARALGYGTDGELLQLFGEDTRLLATLDKDNTKSEDEALVEIYKRLRPGEPPVVDNARSLFNSLFFDPKRYDLANVGRYKFNKKLSLALQLTGQKSVADIVDPNTGEIIVKAGERINREKALEVQNAGIDKVDIVVDEDKTIRVIGNNFVDLNKYVSFDVSELGIKDQVYYPVLKEILDTYSDVEDIKAALKQRSAELWPKHIIKADIIASIKYHFNLLYGIGHTDDIDHLGNRRLRSVGELLQNQFRIGMARMERVVKERMTIQDLDIVRPQELINIRPISAAIREFFGSSQLSQFMDQTNPLAGLTHKRRLSALGPGGLSRDRAGFEVRDVHYSHYGRICPIETPEGPNIGLIGSLSSYARVNEYGFIETPYRRVDKDTGIVTDEVVYLTADEEEEYIVAQANEPLDEEGRFKDKTVMARSHEEIVAVPREMVDFMDVSPKQVVSVASAMIPFLENDDANRALMGSNMQRQAVPLLKTEAPIVGTGIEYKAALDSGMVVTAKEAGVVTKVNAREIVIKQDDGHTATYKLWKFIRSNQGTCINQKPIVGLNERVEKGQIIADGPATDQGEIALGRNVLVAFMPWEGYNYEDAILISERLVKDDVYTSIHIEEYEAEARDTKLGPEEITRDIPNIGEDSLKDLDERGIIRIGAEVTAGDILVGKVTPKGETELTSEERLLRAIFGEKAREVRDTSLRVPHGEGGIVVDVKVFTRENGDELSPGVNELVRVYIAQKRKISVGDKMAGRHGNKGVISRILPVEDMPFLPDGTPLDVVLNPLGVPSRMNIGQVLEVHLGLAAKALGWLVATPVFDGAREEDIVDVLKQAGYSEDGKITLYDGRTGEPFENKVTVGYMYILKLAHLVDDKIHARSTGPYSLVTQQPLGGKAQFGGQRFGEMEVWALEAYGASHILQEILTVKSDDVVGRVKAYEAIVKGQNIPEPGIPESFKVLIKELQSLALDVKVLSEDNREIEIKESIDDDTTGFDLADMEELGDNEDRELKVQPNEIELAEEGFFTEGEEFDDLEIEELDEDFDNFDDLDEELLDDEFAKKPGKAAKTPEDDQDEDEF
;
A
#
# COMPACT_ATOMS: atom_id res chain seq x y z
N MET A 1 12.40 -5.77 39.93
CA MET A 1 12.16 -7.11 40.54
C MET A 1 11.18 -7.84 39.65
N VAL A 2 11.41 -9.13 39.39
CA VAL A 2 10.50 -9.94 38.55
C VAL A 2 9.15 -10.09 39.26
N HIS A 3 8.05 -9.83 38.57
CA HIS A 3 6.70 -9.85 39.15
C HIS A 3 5.69 -10.48 38.19
N PRO A 4 4.61 -11.13 38.71
CA PRO A 4 3.61 -11.74 37.86
C PRO A 4 2.65 -10.69 37.28
N VAL A 5 2.44 -10.73 35.96
CA VAL A 5 1.47 -9.94 35.21
C VAL A 5 0.46 -10.90 34.57
N LYS A 6 -0.83 -10.59 34.71
CA LYS A 6 -1.91 -11.41 34.15
C LYS A 6 -2.35 -10.85 32.80
N LEU A 7 -2.10 -11.59 31.72
CA LEU A 7 -2.53 -11.26 30.36
C LEU A 7 -3.59 -12.28 29.93
N GLY A 8 -4.85 -11.87 29.95
CA GLY A 8 -5.98 -12.77 29.71
C GLY A 8 -6.05 -13.92 30.71
N LYS A 9 -5.96 -15.17 30.20
CA LYS A 9 -5.96 -16.38 31.04
C LYS A 9 -4.57 -16.81 31.50
N LYS A 10 -3.48 -16.22 30.96
CA LYS A 10 -2.09 -16.58 31.30
C LYS A 10 -1.50 -15.61 32.32
N ALA A 11 -0.61 -16.14 33.15
CA ALA A 11 0.24 -15.35 34.04
C ALA A 11 1.69 -15.42 33.51
N ARG A 12 2.28 -14.26 33.23
CA ARG A 12 3.69 -14.12 32.82
C ARG A 12 4.49 -13.44 33.91
N MET A 13 5.73 -13.86 34.12
CA MET A 13 6.69 -13.20 34.98
C MET A 13 7.35 -12.07 34.18
N SER A 14 6.99 -10.82 34.48
CA SER A 14 7.52 -9.63 33.82
C SER A 14 8.84 -9.17 34.44
N PHE A 15 9.77 -8.76 33.58
CA PHE A 15 11.03 -8.13 33.97
C PHE A 15 11.01 -6.60 33.89
N SER A 16 9.86 -6.00 33.54
CA SER A 16 9.70 -4.55 33.51
C SER A 16 10.08 -3.91 34.83
N ARG A 17 10.71 -2.74 34.73
CA ARG A 17 11.12 -1.91 35.86
C ARG A 17 10.37 -0.58 35.87
N ILE A 18 9.85 -0.18 34.72
CA ILE A 18 9.06 1.02 34.52
C ILE A 18 7.58 0.65 34.59
N GLU A 19 6.79 1.46 35.29
CA GLU A 19 5.33 1.31 35.31
C GLU A 19 4.72 1.84 34.02
N GLU A 20 3.77 1.09 33.44
CA GLU A 20 3.01 1.58 32.29
C GLU A 20 1.94 2.57 32.75
N ILE A 21 2.02 3.82 32.26
CA ILE A 21 1.16 4.93 32.69
C ILE A 21 -0.14 4.97 31.88
N ILE A 22 -0.06 4.63 30.59
CA ILE A 22 -1.22 4.54 29.70
C ILE A 22 -1.29 3.17 29.05
N ASP A 23 -2.52 2.67 28.94
CA ASP A 23 -2.80 1.48 28.14
C ASP A 23 -2.57 1.78 26.65
N MET A 24 -2.17 0.74 25.90
CA MET A 24 -2.05 0.85 24.44
C MET A 24 -3.42 1.14 23.80
N PRO A 25 -3.48 2.04 22.80
CA PRO A 25 -4.72 2.37 22.09
C PRO A 25 -5.27 1.16 21.31
N ASP A 26 -6.49 1.29 20.74
CA ASP A 26 -6.98 0.30 19.77
C ASP A 26 -6.11 0.38 18.50
N LEU A 27 -5.38 -0.70 18.21
CA LEU A 27 -4.42 -0.75 17.12
C LEU A 27 -5.08 -0.64 15.73
N ILE A 28 -6.40 -0.77 15.60
CA ILE A 28 -7.11 -0.55 14.33
C ILE A 28 -7.96 0.73 14.30
N GLU A 29 -7.79 1.63 15.30
CA GLU A 29 -8.57 2.87 15.40
C GLU A 29 -8.41 3.79 14.18
N ILE A 30 -7.23 3.78 13.54
CA ILE A 30 -6.94 4.60 12.35
C ILE A 30 -7.90 4.32 11.19
N GLN A 31 -8.28 3.05 10.99
CA GLN A 31 -9.21 2.66 9.93
C GLN A 31 -10.65 3.00 10.33
N LYS A 32 -11.05 2.60 11.55
CA LYS A 32 -12.42 2.76 12.03
C LYS A 32 -12.82 4.22 12.18
N ARG A 33 -12.01 5.02 12.87
CA ARG A 33 -12.29 6.45 13.12
C ARG A 33 -12.34 7.23 11.82
N SER A 34 -11.46 6.95 10.87
CA SER A 34 -11.45 7.62 9.57
C SER A 34 -12.68 7.30 8.73
N TYR A 35 -13.13 6.04 8.71
CA TYR A 35 -14.34 5.66 7.98
C TYR A 35 -15.62 6.18 8.66
N GLU A 36 -15.68 6.14 9.99
CA GLU A 36 -16.80 6.72 10.75
C GLU A 36 -16.94 8.22 10.50
N TRP A 37 -15.82 8.95 10.48
CA TRP A 37 -15.79 10.37 10.11
C TRP A 37 -16.31 10.59 8.68
N PHE A 38 -15.88 9.77 7.72
CA PHE A 38 -16.35 9.88 6.33
C PHE A 38 -17.88 9.68 6.22
N ILE A 39 -18.43 8.71 6.93
CA ILE A 39 -19.87 8.42 6.91
C ILE A 39 -20.69 9.50 7.61
N LYS A 40 -20.18 10.16 8.65
CA LYS A 40 -20.93 11.18 9.42
C LYS A 40 -20.75 12.60 8.92
N GLU A 41 -19.54 12.96 8.50
CA GLU A 41 -19.16 14.34 8.15
C GLU A 41 -18.65 14.43 6.71
N GLY A 42 -17.75 13.52 6.31
CA GLY A 42 -17.07 13.62 5.01
C GLY A 42 -18.00 13.58 3.79
N LEU A 43 -19.04 12.74 3.80
CA LEU A 43 -20.06 12.70 2.76
C LEU A 43 -20.89 13.99 2.72
N TYR A 44 -21.27 14.50 3.89
CA TYR A 44 -22.01 15.75 4.01
C TYR A 44 -21.24 16.92 3.39
N GLU A 45 -19.94 17.03 3.70
CA GLU A 45 -19.07 18.06 3.11
C GLU A 45 -19.05 18.00 1.57
N VAL A 46 -19.02 16.80 0.97
CA VAL A 46 -19.02 16.67 -0.50
C VAL A 46 -20.37 17.08 -1.10
N PHE A 47 -21.48 16.79 -0.43
CA PHE A 47 -22.79 17.24 -0.87
C PHE A 47 -22.92 18.77 -0.76
N GLU A 48 -22.43 19.39 0.31
CA GLU A 48 -22.39 20.85 0.46
C GLU A 48 -21.48 21.52 -0.58
N ASP A 49 -20.32 20.94 -0.90
CA ASP A 49 -19.38 21.51 -1.88
C ASP A 49 -20.02 21.68 -3.29
N ILE A 50 -20.97 20.80 -3.63
CA ILE A 50 -21.58 20.72 -4.97
C ILE A 50 -22.97 21.38 -4.99
N SER A 51 -23.67 21.38 -3.85
CA SER A 51 -24.94 22.06 -3.66
C SER A 51 -24.74 23.58 -3.52
N PRO A 52 -25.59 24.44 -4.12
CA PRO A 52 -26.64 24.13 -5.09
C PRO A 52 -26.08 23.98 -6.52
N ILE A 53 -26.71 23.10 -7.30
CA ILE A 53 -26.51 23.00 -8.75
C ILE A 53 -27.54 23.88 -9.44
N THR A 54 -27.07 24.87 -10.19
CA THR A 54 -27.92 25.76 -10.99
C THR A 54 -27.68 25.58 -12.48
N ASP A 55 -28.74 25.78 -13.26
CA ASP A 55 -28.66 25.90 -14.71
C ASP A 55 -28.02 27.24 -15.13
N TYR A 56 -27.69 27.40 -16.42
CA TYR A 56 -27.10 28.63 -16.95
C TYR A 56 -28.00 29.87 -16.78
N THR A 57 -29.33 29.69 -16.71
CA THR A 57 -30.29 30.79 -16.55
C THR A 57 -30.75 31.00 -15.10
N GLU A 58 -30.21 30.22 -14.14
CA GLU A 58 -30.56 30.24 -12.72
C GLU A 58 -32.06 30.07 -12.41
N ASN A 59 -32.81 29.45 -13.31
CA ASN A 59 -34.24 29.18 -13.15
C ASN A 59 -34.51 27.87 -12.38
N LEU A 60 -33.65 26.87 -12.57
CA LEU A 60 -33.71 25.58 -11.88
C LEU A 60 -32.54 25.47 -10.92
N MET A 61 -32.85 25.07 -9.69
CA MET A 61 -31.88 24.87 -8.63
C MET A 61 -32.10 23.52 -7.97
N LEU A 62 -31.06 22.69 -7.92
CA LEU A 62 -31.09 21.39 -7.26
C LEU A 62 -30.19 21.43 -6.03
N GLU A 63 -30.77 21.06 -4.88
CA GLU A 63 -30.12 21.02 -3.58
C GLU A 63 -30.10 19.58 -3.04
N PHE A 64 -28.98 19.20 -2.44
CA PHE A 64 -28.88 17.98 -1.62
C PHE A 64 -29.19 18.36 -0.17
N VAL A 65 -30.21 17.75 0.42
CA VAL A 65 -30.70 18.11 1.77
C VAL A 65 -30.09 17.22 2.83
N ASP A 66 -30.16 15.90 2.63
CA ASP A 66 -29.79 14.90 3.63
C ASP A 66 -29.52 13.54 2.96
N TYR A 67 -28.84 12.63 3.64
CA TYR A 67 -28.58 11.27 3.15
C TYR A 67 -28.74 10.23 4.26
N GLU A 68 -29.11 9.01 3.85
CA GLU A 68 -29.31 7.89 4.74
C GLU A 68 -28.80 6.61 4.09
N PHE A 69 -28.14 5.77 4.90
CA PHE A 69 -27.80 4.40 4.54
C PHE A 69 -28.88 3.46 5.05
N ASP A 70 -29.31 2.50 4.24
CA ASP A 70 -30.23 1.46 4.71
C ASP A 70 -29.60 0.67 5.88
N GLU A 71 -30.37 0.48 6.96
CA GLU A 71 -29.88 -0.14 8.22
C GLU A 71 -29.37 -1.58 8.05
N ASN A 72 -29.88 -2.30 7.05
CA ASN A 72 -29.53 -3.71 6.81
C ASN A 72 -28.79 -3.85 5.47
N PRO A 73 -27.52 -4.28 5.47
CA PRO A 73 -26.82 -4.65 4.24
C PRO A 73 -27.51 -5.85 3.59
N LYS A 74 -27.37 -5.98 2.27
CA LYS A 74 -28.04 -7.03 1.48
C LYS A 74 -27.67 -8.45 1.94
N TYR A 75 -26.42 -8.62 2.34
CA TYR A 75 -25.84 -9.88 2.79
C TYR A 75 -24.98 -9.63 4.02
N THR A 76 -24.83 -10.66 4.85
CA THR A 76 -23.86 -10.65 5.93
C THR A 76 -22.43 -10.79 5.40
N VAL A 77 -21.44 -10.40 6.19
CA VAL A 77 -20.00 -10.52 5.89
C VAL A 77 -19.62 -11.94 5.44
N GLU A 78 -20.19 -12.97 6.09
CA GLU A 78 -19.95 -14.37 5.74
C GLU A 78 -20.56 -14.71 4.37
N GLU A 79 -21.83 -14.38 4.16
CA GLU A 79 -22.53 -14.62 2.89
C GLU A 79 -21.87 -13.89 1.70
N CYS A 80 -21.33 -12.68 1.91
CA CYS A 80 -20.57 -11.96 0.89
C CYS A 80 -19.33 -12.74 0.43
N LYS A 81 -18.56 -13.31 1.37
CA LYS A 81 -17.39 -14.14 1.05
C LYS A 81 -17.77 -15.43 0.37
N GLU A 82 -18.92 -16.00 0.70
CA GLU A 82 -19.38 -17.25 0.09
C GLU A 82 -19.92 -17.06 -1.34
N ARG A 83 -20.59 -15.94 -1.62
CA ARG A 83 -21.28 -15.66 -2.89
C ARG A 83 -20.48 -14.78 -3.85
N ASP A 84 -19.23 -14.45 -3.51
CA ASP A 84 -18.44 -13.40 -4.17
C ASP A 84 -19.17 -12.06 -4.32
N ALA A 85 -20.02 -11.73 -3.34
CA ALA A 85 -20.71 -10.46 -3.30
C ALA A 85 -19.86 -9.42 -2.58
N THR A 86 -20.17 -8.15 -2.84
CA THR A 86 -19.60 -7.01 -2.11
C THR A 86 -20.44 -6.75 -0.85
N TYR A 87 -19.78 -6.48 0.29
CA TYR A 87 -20.47 -6.08 1.51
C TYR A 87 -20.80 -4.58 1.43
N SER A 88 -22.04 -4.27 1.06
CA SER A 88 -22.50 -2.91 0.79
C SER A 88 -23.90 -2.65 1.33
N ALA A 89 -24.20 -1.36 1.56
CA ALA A 89 -25.54 -0.86 1.87
C ALA A 89 -26.00 0.19 0.84
N PRO A 90 -27.29 0.19 0.47
CA PRO A 90 -27.90 1.25 -0.33
C PRO A 90 -27.73 2.64 0.29
N LEU A 91 -27.23 3.60 -0.49
CA LEU A 91 -27.21 5.02 -0.15
C LEU A 91 -28.42 5.72 -0.78
N LYS A 92 -29.26 6.36 0.03
CA LYS A 92 -30.40 7.19 -0.41
C LYS A 92 -30.15 8.64 -0.02
N VAL A 93 -30.47 9.56 -0.92
CA VAL A 93 -30.26 11.00 -0.71
C VAL A 93 -31.56 11.76 -0.96
N LYS A 94 -31.93 12.65 -0.04
CA LYS A 94 -33.05 13.57 -0.17
C LYS A 94 -32.62 14.76 -1.01
N ILE A 95 -33.24 14.91 -2.17
CA ILE A 95 -32.94 15.97 -3.12
C ILE A 95 -34.14 16.88 -3.27
N ARG A 96 -33.89 18.18 -3.31
CA ARG A 96 -34.87 19.23 -3.52
C ARG A 96 -34.61 19.93 -4.85
N LEU A 97 -35.60 19.94 -5.74
CA LEU A 97 -35.60 20.73 -6.96
C LEU A 97 -36.48 21.96 -6.75
N ILE A 98 -35.91 23.15 -6.92
CA ILE A 98 -36.56 24.44 -6.80
C ILE A 98 -36.62 25.06 -8.19
N ASN A 99 -37.83 25.32 -8.68
CA ASN A 99 -38.03 26.11 -9.89
C ASN A 99 -38.36 27.56 -9.47
N ARG A 100 -37.41 28.49 -9.68
CA ARG A 100 -37.57 29.89 -9.28
C ARG A 100 -38.62 30.63 -10.13
N SER A 101 -38.88 30.17 -11.35
CA SER A 101 -39.85 30.80 -12.25
C SER A 101 -41.31 30.49 -11.86
N THR A 102 -41.58 29.27 -11.36
CA THR A 102 -42.92 28.83 -10.92
C THR A 102 -43.11 28.88 -9.40
N GLY A 103 -42.02 28.92 -8.63
CA GLY A 103 -42.02 28.80 -7.17
C GLY A 103 -42.28 27.36 -6.67
N GLU A 104 -42.26 26.37 -7.56
CA GLU A 104 -42.50 24.97 -7.21
C GLU A 104 -41.25 24.33 -6.58
N VAL A 105 -41.46 23.65 -5.45
CA VAL A 105 -40.42 22.89 -4.74
C VAL A 105 -40.82 21.42 -4.73
N LYS A 106 -40.02 20.56 -5.35
CA LYS A 106 -40.22 19.11 -5.38
C LYS A 106 -39.10 18.43 -4.59
N GLU A 107 -39.46 17.73 -3.51
CA GLU A 107 -38.53 16.91 -2.73
C GLU A 107 -38.77 15.43 -3.01
N GLN A 108 -37.68 14.68 -3.21
CA GLN A 108 -37.73 13.24 -3.44
C GLN A 108 -36.47 12.55 -2.87
N GLU A 109 -36.65 11.35 -2.33
CA GLU A 109 -35.54 10.44 -2.01
C GLU A 109 -35.10 9.67 -3.26
N VAL A 110 -33.82 9.76 -3.59
CA VAL A 110 -33.22 9.12 -4.75
C VAL A 110 -32.12 8.16 -4.29
N PHE A 111 -32.14 6.94 -4.83
CA PHE A 111 -31.07 5.97 -4.62
C PHE A 111 -29.83 6.38 -5.40
N MET A 112 -28.70 6.54 -4.70
CA MET A 112 -27.42 6.98 -5.26
C MET A 112 -26.46 5.84 -5.61
N GLY A 113 -26.77 4.61 -5.18
CA GLY A 113 -25.93 3.43 -5.42
C GLY A 113 -25.70 2.61 -4.15
N ASP A 114 -25.14 1.40 -4.34
CA ASP A 114 -24.68 0.56 -3.24
C ASP A 114 -23.27 0.99 -2.82
N PHE A 115 -23.10 1.32 -1.55
CA PHE A 115 -21.81 1.78 -1.02
C PHE A 115 -21.15 0.67 -0.18
N PRO A 116 -19.87 0.32 -0.43
CA PRO A 116 -19.15 -0.66 0.36
C PRO A 116 -18.99 -0.24 1.82
N LEU A 117 -19.38 -1.11 2.75
CA LEU A 117 -19.28 -0.89 4.20
C LEU A 117 -17.99 -1.49 4.78
N MET A 118 -17.42 -0.80 5.78
CA MET A 118 -16.31 -1.34 6.57
C MET A 118 -16.81 -2.36 7.60
N THR A 119 -16.10 -3.48 7.72
CA THR A 119 -16.39 -4.51 8.73
C THR A 119 -15.93 -4.07 10.14
N GLU A 120 -16.39 -4.76 11.20
CA GLU A 120 -15.92 -4.53 12.58
C GLU A 120 -14.38 -4.71 12.73
N GLN A 121 -13.74 -5.42 11.78
CA GLN A 121 -12.29 -5.67 11.77
C GLN A 121 -11.47 -4.57 11.06
N GLY A 122 -12.12 -3.55 10.48
CA GLY A 122 -11.44 -2.48 9.74
C GLY A 122 -11.04 -2.88 8.31
N THR A 123 -11.84 -3.72 7.65
CA THR A 123 -11.60 -4.24 6.29
C THR A 123 -12.83 -4.06 5.41
N PHE A 124 -12.69 -4.27 4.10
CA PHE A 124 -13.79 -4.26 3.14
C PHE A 124 -13.88 -5.61 2.43
N ILE A 125 -15.09 -6.06 2.09
CA ILE A 125 -15.29 -7.25 1.26
C ILE A 125 -15.76 -6.78 -0.11
N ILE A 126 -14.92 -6.98 -1.12
CA ILE A 126 -15.18 -6.59 -2.50
C ILE A 126 -15.10 -7.84 -3.36
N ASN A 127 -16.22 -8.21 -3.98
CA ASN A 127 -16.37 -9.44 -4.78
C ASN A 127 -15.87 -10.69 -4.04
N GLY A 128 -16.32 -10.91 -2.80
CA GLY A 128 -15.90 -12.03 -1.95
C GLY A 128 -14.51 -11.92 -1.33
N ALA A 129 -13.63 -11.10 -1.89
CA ALA A 129 -12.26 -10.94 -1.40
C ALA A 129 -12.16 -9.85 -0.32
N GLU A 130 -11.44 -10.16 0.76
CA GLU A 130 -11.18 -9.19 1.81
C GLU A 130 -10.00 -8.27 1.45
N ARG A 131 -10.24 -6.96 1.49
CA ARG A 131 -9.32 -5.90 1.13
C ARG A 131 -9.09 -4.91 2.27
N VAL A 132 -7.93 -4.28 2.26
CA VAL A 132 -7.53 -3.21 3.18
C VAL A 132 -7.17 -1.98 2.36
N ILE A 133 -7.69 -0.83 2.77
CA ILE A 133 -7.27 0.46 2.21
C ILE A 133 -6.07 0.97 3.01
N VAL A 134 -4.91 0.98 2.38
CA VAL A 134 -3.65 1.41 2.99
C VAL A 134 -3.63 2.94 3.08
N SER A 135 -3.22 3.47 4.23
CA SER A 135 -3.12 4.92 4.44
C SER A 135 -1.94 5.48 3.65
N GLN A 136 -2.14 6.65 3.02
CA GLN A 136 -1.16 7.23 2.11
C GLN A 136 -0.44 8.42 2.76
N LEU A 137 0.89 8.41 2.78
CA LEU A 137 1.71 9.53 3.24
C LEU A 137 1.99 10.46 2.07
N VAL A 138 1.50 11.69 2.14
CA VAL A 138 1.65 12.72 1.10
C VAL A 138 2.19 14.02 1.68
N ARG A 139 2.74 14.89 0.83
CA ARG A 139 3.10 16.25 1.25
C ARG A 139 1.83 17.01 1.63
N SER A 140 1.88 17.73 2.75
CA SER A 140 0.74 18.52 3.18
C SER A 140 0.56 19.75 2.26
N PRO A 141 -0.68 20.19 1.99
CA PRO A 141 -0.91 21.48 1.34
C PRO A 141 -0.33 22.60 2.21
N GLY A 142 0.41 23.54 1.60
CA GLY A 142 1.17 24.52 2.35
C GLY A 142 2.12 25.34 1.48
N VAL A 143 2.87 26.22 2.14
CA VAL A 143 3.95 27.01 1.53
C VAL A 143 5.28 26.44 1.99
N TYR A 144 6.12 26.07 1.03
CA TYR A 144 7.44 25.49 1.28
C TYR A 144 8.52 26.36 0.70
N TYR A 145 9.60 26.58 1.44
CA TYR A 145 10.78 27.30 0.99
C TYR A 145 12.01 26.40 1.02
N GLU A 146 12.76 26.40 -0.07
CA GLU A 146 14.01 25.66 -0.22
C GLU A 146 15.18 26.61 -0.49
N GLU A 147 16.38 26.24 -0.04
CA GLU A 147 17.63 26.90 -0.39
C GLU A 147 18.47 25.93 -1.22
N GLN A 148 18.84 26.36 -2.43
CA GLN A 148 19.72 25.64 -3.32
C GLN A 148 20.99 26.46 -3.55
N ILE A 149 22.16 25.81 -3.47
CA ILE A 149 23.44 26.45 -3.76
C ILE A 149 23.76 26.21 -5.24
N ASP A 150 23.82 27.29 -6.02
CA ASP A 150 24.20 27.21 -7.43
C ASP A 150 25.70 26.83 -7.58
N LYS A 151 26.09 26.37 -8.78
CA LYS A 151 27.48 26.06 -9.14
C LYS A 151 28.44 27.23 -8.92
N THR A 152 27.93 28.46 -8.93
CA THR A 152 28.68 29.70 -8.64
C THR A 152 28.90 29.96 -7.15
N GLY A 153 28.31 29.15 -6.27
CA GLY A 153 28.33 29.34 -4.81
C GLY A 153 27.30 30.33 -4.29
N LYS A 154 26.44 30.87 -5.18
CA LYS A 154 25.35 31.78 -4.80
C LYS A 154 24.17 30.98 -4.23
N ARG A 155 23.62 31.46 -3.12
CA ARG A 155 22.41 30.91 -2.51
C ARG A 155 21.20 31.38 -3.31
N LEU A 156 20.47 30.43 -3.88
CA LEU A 156 19.21 30.65 -4.57
C LEU A 156 18.10 30.09 -3.70
N HIS A 157 17.04 30.86 -3.51
CA HIS A 157 15.85 30.34 -2.87
C HIS A 157 14.81 30.03 -3.91
N ALA A 158 14.05 28.98 -3.65
CA ALA A 158 12.81 28.68 -4.34
C ALA A 158 11.70 28.47 -3.32
N ALA A 159 10.47 28.66 -3.77
CA ALA A 159 9.29 28.44 -2.96
C ALA A 159 8.23 27.70 -3.77
N THR A 160 7.44 26.87 -3.11
CA THR A 160 6.32 26.17 -3.74
C THR A 160 5.09 26.28 -2.85
N LEU A 161 4.00 26.81 -3.41
CA LEU A 161 2.69 26.85 -2.79
C LEU A 161 1.85 25.72 -3.37
N ILE A 162 1.60 24.71 -2.54
CA ILE A 162 0.91 23.48 -2.92
C ILE A 162 -0.53 23.53 -2.38
N PRO A 163 -1.56 23.59 -3.25
CA PRO A 163 -2.94 23.43 -2.82
C PRO A 163 -3.29 21.97 -2.56
N ASN A 164 -4.43 21.73 -1.91
CA ASN A 164 -5.02 20.39 -1.87
C ASN A 164 -5.57 20.00 -3.25
N ARG A 165 -6.19 20.97 -3.94
CA ARG A 165 -6.65 20.88 -5.34
C ARG A 165 -6.57 22.27 -5.98
N GLY A 166 -6.05 22.35 -7.20
CA GLY A 166 -5.94 23.61 -7.95
C GLY A 166 -4.54 23.84 -8.49
N ALA A 167 -4.32 25.03 -9.06
CA ALA A 167 -3.07 25.40 -9.69
C ALA A 167 -1.92 25.63 -8.70
N TRP A 168 -0.71 25.22 -9.06
CA TRP A 168 0.48 25.43 -8.24
C TRP A 168 1.09 26.81 -8.50
N LEU A 169 1.71 27.40 -7.47
CA LEU A 169 2.56 28.59 -7.62
C LEU A 169 3.98 28.25 -7.17
N GLU A 170 4.95 28.43 -8.06
CA GLU A 170 6.36 28.17 -7.79
C GLU A 170 7.17 29.45 -7.98
N TYR A 171 7.98 29.83 -6.99
CA TYR A 171 8.89 30.98 -7.06
C TYR A 171 10.32 30.49 -7.20
N GLU A 172 11.09 31.12 -8.08
CA GLU A 172 12.49 30.76 -8.32
C GLU A 172 13.34 32.02 -8.41
N THR A 173 14.49 32.01 -7.74
CA THR A 173 15.49 33.07 -7.86
C THR A 173 16.57 32.67 -8.85
N ASP A 174 16.87 33.51 -9.82
CA ASP A 174 17.97 33.27 -10.76
C ASP A 174 19.33 33.79 -10.23
N THR A 175 20.40 33.50 -10.96
CA THR A 175 21.74 33.97 -10.61
C THR A 175 21.92 35.48 -10.74
N ASN A 176 21.04 36.18 -11.47
CA ASN A 176 21.04 37.63 -11.65
C ASN A 176 20.16 38.37 -10.63
N ASP A 177 19.74 37.70 -9.54
CA ASP A 177 18.85 38.27 -8.51
C ASP A 177 17.44 38.64 -9.01
N VAL A 178 17.02 38.08 -10.15
CA VAL A 178 15.66 38.20 -10.67
C VAL A 178 14.80 37.07 -10.12
N VAL A 179 13.62 37.42 -9.62
CA VAL A 179 12.66 36.45 -9.08
C VAL A 179 11.56 36.18 -10.09
N TYR A 180 11.38 34.90 -10.39
CA TYR A 180 10.38 34.39 -11.32
C TYR A 180 9.27 33.65 -10.57
N VAL A 181 8.11 33.58 -11.23
CA VAL A 181 6.99 32.73 -10.85
C VAL A 181 6.60 31.82 -12.02
N LYS A 182 6.26 30.58 -11.70
CA LYS A 182 5.55 29.67 -12.61
C LYS A 182 4.16 29.41 -12.05
N ILE A 183 3.17 29.41 -12.93
CA ILE A 183 1.79 29.09 -12.61
C ILE A 183 1.47 27.75 -13.26
N ASP A 184 1.16 26.75 -12.45
CA ASP A 184 0.79 25.40 -12.90
C ASP A 184 1.83 24.79 -13.87
N LYS A 185 3.12 24.88 -13.48
CA LYS A 185 4.29 24.39 -14.24
C LYS A 185 4.50 25.02 -15.63
N ASN A 186 3.77 26.07 -15.96
CA ASN A 186 3.99 26.82 -17.21
C ASN A 186 5.30 27.61 -17.20
N ARG A 187 5.58 28.27 -18.33
CA ARG A 187 6.79 29.08 -18.54
C ARG A 187 6.95 30.18 -17.48
N LYS A 188 8.21 30.45 -17.10
CA LYS A 188 8.60 31.46 -16.11
C LYS A 188 8.13 32.86 -16.50
N LEU A 189 7.55 33.57 -15.53
CA LEU A 189 7.14 34.97 -15.61
C LEU A 189 7.83 35.76 -14.48
N PRO A 190 8.18 37.05 -14.64
CA PRO A 190 8.63 37.87 -13.52
C PRO A 190 7.59 37.90 -12.40
N ILE A 191 8.01 37.79 -11.14
CA ILE A 191 7.06 37.73 -10.00
C ILE A 191 6.22 39.02 -9.86
N THR A 192 6.74 40.14 -10.36
CA THR A 192 6.03 41.42 -10.42
C THR A 192 4.84 41.40 -11.37
N THR A 193 4.87 40.59 -12.44
CA THR A 193 3.72 40.39 -13.34
C THR A 193 2.54 39.77 -12.58
N LEU A 194 2.79 38.80 -11.69
CA LEU A 194 1.76 38.24 -10.81
C LEU A 194 1.25 39.28 -9.81
N ALA A 195 2.14 40.06 -9.19
CA ALA A 195 1.75 41.11 -8.25
C ALA A 195 0.87 42.20 -8.91
N ARG A 196 1.16 42.57 -10.18
CA ARG A 196 0.32 43.49 -10.96
C ARG A 196 -1.07 42.92 -11.22
N ALA A 197 -1.15 41.65 -11.61
CA ALA A 197 -2.44 40.96 -11.84
C ALA A 197 -3.33 40.89 -10.59
N LEU A 198 -2.77 41.00 -9.37
CA LEU A 198 -3.53 41.04 -8.11
C LEU A 198 -4.18 42.41 -7.82
N GLY A 199 -3.79 43.47 -8.54
CA GLY A 199 -4.33 44.83 -8.42
C GLY A 199 -3.29 45.91 -8.08
N TYR A 200 -1.99 45.58 -8.02
CA TYR A 200 -0.90 46.56 -7.78
C TYR A 200 -0.23 46.92 -9.11
N GLY A 201 -0.93 47.68 -9.94
CA GLY A 201 -0.60 47.87 -11.35
C GLY A 201 0.68 48.66 -11.63
N THR A 202 1.10 49.55 -10.72
CA THR A 202 2.24 50.47 -10.95
C THR A 202 3.50 50.12 -10.16
N ASP A 203 4.67 50.50 -10.70
CA ASP A 203 5.97 50.26 -10.06
C ASP A 203 6.03 50.95 -8.67
N GLY A 204 5.40 52.12 -8.54
CA GLY A 204 5.30 52.86 -7.27
C GLY A 204 4.46 52.13 -6.21
N GLU A 205 3.34 51.52 -6.60
CA GLU A 205 2.53 50.71 -5.67
C GLU A 205 3.27 49.46 -5.20
N LEU A 206 4.01 48.80 -6.09
CA LEU A 206 4.82 47.63 -5.75
C LEU A 206 5.96 47.97 -4.78
N LEU A 207 6.65 49.10 -5.00
CA LEU A 207 7.67 49.60 -4.08
C LEU A 207 7.08 50.03 -2.73
N GLN A 208 5.88 50.62 -2.72
CA GLN A 208 5.18 50.96 -1.49
C GLN A 208 4.72 49.71 -0.74
N LEU A 209 4.34 48.63 -1.43
CA LEU A 209 3.87 47.40 -0.83
C LEU A 209 5.04 46.62 -0.19
N PHE A 210 6.04 46.26 -0.99
CA PHE A 210 7.13 45.36 -0.57
C PHE A 210 8.33 46.08 0.06
N GLY A 211 8.43 47.40 -0.07
CA GLY A 211 9.61 48.20 0.28
C GLY A 211 10.68 48.16 -0.82
N GLU A 212 11.70 49.02 -0.69
CA GLU A 212 12.82 49.05 -1.64
C GLU A 212 13.75 47.85 -1.39
N ASP A 213 13.74 46.89 -2.33
CA ASP A 213 14.62 45.71 -2.33
C ASP A 213 15.41 45.63 -3.64
N THR A 214 16.68 45.24 -3.55
CA THR A 214 17.57 45.14 -4.73
C THR A 214 17.06 44.16 -5.78
N ARG A 215 16.44 43.05 -5.36
CA ARG A 215 15.89 42.02 -6.26
C ARG A 215 14.57 42.44 -6.87
N LEU A 216 13.76 43.16 -6.08
CA LEU A 216 12.53 43.74 -6.59
C LEU A 216 12.84 44.72 -7.73
N LEU A 217 13.85 45.57 -7.55
CA LEU A 217 14.32 46.49 -8.60
C LEU A 217 14.83 45.73 -9.84
N ALA A 218 15.68 44.71 -9.65
CA ALA A 218 16.18 43.89 -10.76
C ALA A 218 15.04 43.17 -11.52
N THR A 219 14.00 42.75 -10.79
CA THR A 219 12.83 42.08 -11.37
C THR A 219 11.92 43.07 -12.11
N LEU A 220 11.72 44.27 -11.57
CA LEU A 220 10.97 45.36 -12.23
C LEU A 220 11.63 45.81 -13.54
N ASP A 221 12.97 45.81 -13.60
CA ASP A 221 13.73 46.12 -14.82
C ASP A 221 13.55 45.05 -15.91
N LYS A 222 13.31 43.79 -15.51
CA LYS A 222 13.06 42.66 -16.42
C LYS A 222 11.58 42.53 -16.83
N ASP A 223 10.67 43.13 -16.06
CA ASP A 223 9.23 43.06 -16.27
C ASP A 223 8.80 43.92 -17.46
N ASN A 224 8.25 43.26 -18.48
CA ASN A 224 7.75 43.92 -19.69
C ASN A 224 6.36 44.54 -19.51
N THR A 225 5.66 44.24 -18.43
CA THR A 225 4.28 44.70 -18.18
C THR A 225 4.27 45.97 -17.32
N LYS A 226 3.38 46.92 -17.62
CA LYS A 226 3.29 48.21 -16.90
C LYS A 226 1.90 48.52 -16.33
N SER A 227 0.92 47.65 -16.55
CA SER A 227 -0.44 47.76 -16.01
C SER A 227 -1.01 46.40 -15.59
N GLU A 228 -2.09 46.42 -14.82
CA GLU A 228 -2.83 45.22 -14.41
C GLU A 228 -3.36 44.43 -15.63
N ASP A 229 -3.96 45.13 -16.59
CA ASP A 229 -4.56 44.49 -17.77
C ASP A 229 -3.50 43.84 -18.68
N GLU A 230 -2.34 44.50 -18.87
CA GLU A 230 -1.21 43.91 -19.60
C GLU A 230 -0.66 42.67 -18.91
N ALA A 231 -0.60 42.68 -17.57
CA ALA A 231 -0.14 41.55 -16.77
C ALA A 231 -1.11 40.36 -16.86
N LEU A 232 -2.41 40.60 -16.75
CA LEU A 232 -3.45 39.57 -16.93
C LEU A 232 -3.38 38.95 -18.33
N VAL A 233 -3.20 39.77 -19.36
CA VAL A 233 -3.05 39.29 -20.75
C VAL A 233 -1.78 38.46 -20.92
N GLU A 234 -0.65 38.87 -20.34
CA GLU A 234 0.59 38.08 -20.42
C GLU A 234 0.45 36.73 -19.72
N ILE A 235 -0.19 36.68 -18.54
CA ILE A 235 -0.50 35.42 -17.85
C ILE A 235 -1.42 34.56 -18.73
N TYR A 236 -2.47 35.14 -19.30
CA TYR A 236 -3.42 34.41 -20.17
C TYR A 236 -2.74 33.76 -21.37
N LYS A 237 -1.85 34.49 -22.06
CA LYS A 237 -1.10 33.96 -23.22
C LYS A 237 -0.23 32.75 -22.85
N ARG A 238 0.23 32.66 -21.61
CA ARG A 238 1.02 31.51 -21.13
C ARG A 238 0.16 30.33 -20.74
N LEU A 239 -0.99 30.58 -20.11
CA LEU A 239 -1.93 29.54 -19.69
C LEU A 239 -2.70 28.94 -20.86
N ARG A 240 -3.04 29.74 -21.88
CA ARG A 240 -3.80 29.32 -23.05
C ARG A 240 -3.12 29.76 -24.34
N PRO A 241 -2.06 29.06 -24.77
CA PRO A 241 -1.38 29.39 -26.02
C PRO A 241 -2.34 29.16 -27.21
N GLY A 242 -2.57 30.20 -28.01
CA GLY A 242 -3.38 30.13 -29.23
C GLY A 242 -4.77 30.77 -29.15
N GLU A 243 -5.29 31.03 -27.94
CA GLU A 243 -6.53 31.79 -27.76
C GLU A 243 -6.27 33.31 -27.81
N PRO A 244 -7.14 34.12 -28.45
CA PRO A 244 -7.00 35.56 -28.47
C PRO A 244 -7.17 36.13 -27.05
N PRO A 245 -6.18 36.86 -26.51
CA PRO A 245 -6.25 37.35 -25.14
C PRO A 245 -7.19 38.56 -25.07
N VAL A 246 -8.35 38.37 -24.44
CA VAL A 246 -9.27 39.45 -24.07
C VAL A 246 -9.12 39.71 -22.58
N VAL A 247 -9.01 40.98 -22.17
CA VAL A 247 -8.76 41.37 -20.77
C VAL A 247 -9.82 40.79 -19.82
N ASP A 248 -11.10 40.88 -20.18
CA ASP A 248 -12.20 40.36 -19.35
C ASP A 248 -12.12 38.83 -19.17
N ASN A 249 -11.78 38.11 -20.24
CA ASN A 249 -11.58 36.67 -20.19
C ASN A 249 -10.36 36.32 -19.34
N ALA A 250 -9.27 37.09 -19.45
CA ALA A 250 -8.08 36.91 -18.64
C ALA A 250 -8.33 37.15 -17.15
N ARG A 251 -9.08 38.20 -16.82
CA ARG A 251 -9.51 38.51 -15.44
C ARG A 251 -10.41 37.42 -14.87
N SER A 252 -11.39 36.96 -15.66
CA SER A 252 -12.30 35.88 -15.27
C SER A 252 -11.55 34.57 -15.04
N LEU A 253 -10.67 34.18 -15.97
CA LEU A 253 -9.84 32.98 -15.84
C LEU A 253 -8.94 33.05 -14.61
N PHE A 254 -8.25 34.18 -14.40
CA PHE A 254 -7.36 34.36 -13.25
C PHE A 254 -8.11 34.25 -11.91
N ASN A 255 -9.29 34.89 -11.81
CA ASN A 255 -10.12 34.79 -10.62
C ASN A 255 -10.66 33.36 -10.41
N SER A 256 -11.10 32.71 -11.48
CA SER A 256 -11.57 31.33 -11.45
C SER A 256 -10.47 30.33 -11.10
N LEU A 257 -9.22 30.63 -11.45
CA LEU A 257 -8.08 29.75 -11.19
C LEU A 257 -7.66 29.73 -9.71
N PHE A 258 -7.69 30.88 -9.02
CA PHE A 258 -7.16 31.00 -7.65
C PHE A 258 -8.22 31.31 -6.59
N PHE A 259 -9.25 32.09 -6.90
CA PHE A 259 -10.18 32.63 -5.90
C PHE A 259 -11.56 31.97 -5.93
N ASP A 260 -11.79 31.03 -6.84
CA ASP A 260 -13.03 30.23 -6.88
C ASP A 260 -12.90 28.97 -6.01
N PRO A 261 -13.68 28.83 -4.91
CA PRO A 261 -13.64 27.66 -4.03
C PRO A 261 -13.95 26.33 -4.74
N LYS A 262 -14.68 26.37 -5.87
CA LYS A 262 -15.02 25.15 -6.62
C LYS A 262 -13.82 24.58 -7.37
N ARG A 263 -12.86 25.43 -7.75
CA ARG A 263 -11.67 25.05 -8.53
C ARG A 263 -10.39 25.00 -7.70
N TYR A 264 -10.28 25.87 -6.70
CA TYR A 264 -9.11 25.96 -5.83
C TYR A 264 -9.50 25.66 -4.38
N ASP A 265 -8.83 24.67 -3.78
CA ASP A 265 -9.08 24.23 -2.42
C ASP A 265 -7.74 23.92 -1.72
N LEU A 266 -7.58 24.48 -0.53
CA LEU A 266 -6.47 24.24 0.40
C LEU A 266 -6.81 23.15 1.42
N ALA A 267 -8.09 22.79 1.56
CA ALA A 267 -8.64 22.08 2.71
C ALA A 267 -8.37 22.79 4.05
N ASN A 268 -8.94 22.26 5.13
CA ASN A 268 -8.74 22.82 6.48
C ASN A 268 -7.26 22.80 6.90
N VAL A 269 -6.54 21.72 6.54
CA VAL A 269 -5.12 21.56 6.84
C VAL A 269 -4.24 22.56 6.08
N GLY A 270 -4.53 22.84 4.81
CA GLY A 270 -3.73 23.79 4.03
C GLY A 270 -3.90 25.20 4.57
N ARG A 271 -5.13 25.62 4.88
CA ARG A 271 -5.38 26.93 5.51
C ARG A 271 -4.64 27.05 6.85
N TYR A 272 -4.67 26.02 7.69
CA TYR A 272 -3.89 25.96 8.93
C TYR A 272 -2.38 26.12 8.69
N LYS A 273 -1.80 25.38 7.73
CA LYS A 273 -0.36 25.45 7.39
C LYS A 273 0.03 26.81 6.82
N PHE A 274 -0.79 27.41 5.96
CA PHE A 274 -0.56 28.77 5.44
C PHE A 274 -0.54 29.80 6.57
N ASN A 275 -1.51 29.75 7.47
CA ASN A 275 -1.61 30.69 8.60
C ASN A 275 -0.44 30.53 9.58
N LYS A 276 -0.02 29.30 9.84
CA LYS A 276 1.16 29.01 10.66
C LYS A 276 2.43 29.55 9.98
N LYS A 277 2.69 29.21 8.72
CA LYS A 277 3.94 29.58 8.02
C LYS A 277 4.05 31.08 7.72
N LEU A 278 2.97 31.70 7.26
CA LEU A 278 2.91 33.13 6.89
C LEU A 278 2.52 34.03 8.07
N SER A 279 2.55 33.50 9.29
CA SER A 279 2.33 34.25 10.52
C SER A 279 3.31 35.42 10.63
N LEU A 280 2.77 36.59 10.98
CA LEU A 280 3.58 37.76 11.28
C LEU A 280 4.42 37.54 12.55
N ALA A 281 3.83 36.88 13.56
CA ALA A 281 4.48 36.66 14.85
C ALA A 281 5.78 35.83 14.73
N LEU A 282 5.78 34.78 13.89
CA LEU A 282 6.98 33.97 13.68
C LEU A 282 8.14 34.75 13.05
N GLN A 283 7.84 35.64 12.10
CA GLN A 283 8.85 36.45 11.42
C GLN A 283 9.40 37.59 12.30
N LEU A 284 8.59 38.12 13.24
CA LEU A 284 8.99 39.20 14.13
C LEU A 284 9.79 38.73 15.35
N THR A 285 9.63 37.47 15.76
CA THR A 285 10.25 36.96 16.98
C THR A 285 11.78 37.08 16.91
N GLY A 286 12.37 37.77 17.87
CA GLY A 286 13.82 37.99 17.95
C GLY A 286 14.34 39.22 17.18
N GLN A 287 13.49 39.91 16.41
CA GLN A 287 13.83 41.10 15.62
C GLN A 287 13.61 42.41 16.40
N LYS A 288 14.11 43.55 15.88
CA LYS A 288 13.91 44.89 16.47
C LYS A 288 12.99 45.74 15.59
N SER A 289 12.04 46.43 16.19
CA SER A 289 11.14 47.34 15.46
C SER A 289 11.85 48.66 15.08
N VAL A 290 11.51 49.20 13.91
CA VAL A 290 11.99 50.54 13.47
C VAL A 290 11.23 51.67 14.16
N ALA A 291 9.92 51.49 14.35
CA ALA A 291 9.02 52.48 14.92
C ALA A 291 8.24 51.87 16.10
N ASP A 292 7.56 52.74 16.85
CA ASP A 292 6.61 52.31 17.88
C ASP A 292 5.48 51.52 17.21
N ILE A 293 5.27 50.28 17.63
CA ILE A 293 4.16 49.44 17.16
C ILE A 293 2.97 49.71 18.08
N VAL A 294 1.93 50.31 17.52
CA VAL A 294 0.72 50.73 18.23
C VAL A 294 -0.45 49.85 17.82
N ASP A 295 -1.20 49.36 18.80
CA ASP A 295 -2.45 48.65 18.56
C ASP A 295 -3.48 49.60 17.91
N PRO A 296 -4.00 49.30 16.71
CA PRO A 296 -5.01 50.13 16.03
C PRO A 296 -6.34 50.24 16.80
N ASN A 297 -6.66 49.26 17.65
CA ASN A 297 -7.95 49.18 18.34
C ASN A 297 -7.93 49.84 19.72
N THR A 298 -6.85 49.67 20.48
CA THR A 298 -6.71 50.23 21.83
C THR A 298 -5.89 51.53 21.88
N GLY A 299 -5.03 51.77 20.89
CA GLY A 299 -4.09 52.89 20.87
C GLY A 299 -2.90 52.72 21.81
N GLU A 300 -2.73 51.54 22.42
CA GLU A 300 -1.61 51.23 23.31
C GLU A 300 -0.34 50.86 22.51
N ILE A 301 0.83 51.23 23.04
CA ILE A 301 2.13 50.89 22.45
C ILE A 301 2.52 49.48 22.91
N ILE A 302 2.50 48.51 21.99
CA ILE A 302 2.87 47.11 22.25
C ILE A 302 4.41 46.97 22.32
N VAL A 303 5.11 47.61 21.38
CA VAL A 303 6.57 47.55 21.24
C VAL A 303 7.10 48.96 20.97
N LYS A 304 8.10 49.40 21.74
CA LYS A 304 8.78 50.69 21.47
C LYS A 304 9.81 50.57 20.35
N ALA A 305 10.06 51.64 19.62
CA ALA A 305 11.08 51.71 18.59
C ALA A 305 12.45 51.23 19.12
N GLY A 306 13.07 50.30 18.40
CA GLY A 306 14.37 49.70 18.75
C GLY A 306 14.31 48.60 19.82
N GLU A 307 13.14 48.30 20.38
CA GLU A 307 12.94 47.20 21.32
C GLU A 307 12.94 45.85 20.58
N ARG A 308 13.50 44.82 21.23
CA ARG A 308 13.52 43.46 20.68
C ARG A 308 12.17 42.79 20.95
N ILE A 309 11.55 42.26 19.90
CA ILE A 309 10.22 41.65 19.97
C ILE A 309 10.39 40.21 20.48
N ASN A 310 9.81 39.90 21.64
CA ASN A 310 9.69 38.53 22.15
C ASN A 310 8.44 37.85 21.55
N ARG A 311 8.31 36.53 21.71
CA ARG A 311 7.20 35.74 21.12
C ARG A 311 5.82 36.25 21.58
N GLU A 312 5.66 36.58 22.86
CA GLU A 312 4.40 37.09 23.41
C GLU A 312 4.00 38.42 22.77
N LYS A 313 4.93 39.39 22.69
CA LYS A 313 4.67 40.66 22.01
C LYS A 313 4.44 40.47 20.51
N ALA A 314 5.13 39.53 19.87
CA ALA A 314 4.91 39.23 18.45
C ALA A 314 3.49 38.71 18.19
N LEU A 315 2.98 37.85 19.09
CA LEU A 315 1.59 37.37 19.05
C LEU A 315 0.60 38.49 19.36
N GLU A 316 0.89 39.39 20.30
CA GLU A 316 0.06 40.58 20.56
C GLU A 316 0.00 41.50 19.33
N VAL A 317 1.14 41.75 18.66
CA VAL A 317 1.20 42.54 17.43
C VAL A 317 0.36 41.90 16.32
N GLN A 318 0.47 40.59 16.11
CA GLN A 318 -0.37 39.89 15.14
C GLN A 318 -1.85 39.99 15.52
N ASN A 319 -2.19 39.70 16.77
CA ASN A 319 -3.57 39.70 17.25
C ASN A 319 -4.20 41.09 17.30
N ALA A 320 -3.42 42.18 17.31
CA ALA A 320 -3.93 43.55 17.13
C ALA A 320 -4.43 43.82 15.70
N GLY A 321 -4.28 42.87 14.77
CA GLY A 321 -4.71 43.00 13.38
C GLY A 321 -3.76 43.84 12.53
N ILE A 322 -2.48 43.91 12.90
CA ILE A 322 -1.42 44.60 12.16
C ILE A 322 -0.93 43.68 11.04
N ASP A 323 -0.89 44.20 9.81
CA ASP A 323 -0.55 43.44 8.59
C ASP A 323 0.94 43.53 8.21
N LYS A 324 1.58 44.67 8.51
CA LYS A 324 2.95 44.98 8.14
C LYS A 324 3.72 45.66 9.26
N VAL A 325 4.98 45.27 9.42
CA VAL A 325 5.90 45.86 10.40
C VAL A 325 7.27 46.03 9.76
N ASP A 326 7.87 47.20 9.93
CA ASP A 326 9.23 47.48 9.46
C ASP A 326 10.24 47.16 10.59
N ILE A 327 11.22 46.31 10.29
CA ILE A 327 12.25 45.83 11.22
C ILE A 327 13.66 46.22 10.78
N VAL A 328 14.56 46.28 11.76
CA VAL A 328 15.99 46.55 11.56
C VAL A 328 16.75 45.22 11.50
N VAL A 329 17.44 44.95 10.38
CA VAL A 329 18.27 43.75 10.20
C VAL A 329 19.75 44.04 10.41
N ASP A 330 20.23 45.14 9.83
CA ASP A 330 21.58 45.70 10.03
C ASP A 330 21.47 47.18 10.41
N GLU A 331 22.51 47.79 11.02
CA GLU A 331 22.47 49.16 11.58
C GLU A 331 21.95 50.24 10.61
N ASP A 332 21.97 50.00 9.29
CA ASP A 332 21.48 50.92 8.24
C ASP A 332 20.37 50.34 7.32
N LYS A 333 19.87 49.10 7.54
CA LYS A 333 18.92 48.45 6.60
C LYS A 333 17.57 48.12 7.23
N THR A 334 16.53 48.76 6.70
CA THR A 334 15.12 48.55 7.07
C THR A 334 14.47 47.57 6.11
N ILE A 335 13.84 46.51 6.64
CA ILE A 335 13.11 45.51 5.85
C ILE A 335 11.68 45.42 6.38
N ARG A 336 10.73 45.39 5.45
CA ARG A 336 9.31 45.19 5.76
C ARG A 336 9.00 43.71 5.95
N VAL A 337 8.21 43.38 6.95
CA VAL A 337 7.62 42.05 7.14
C VAL A 337 6.12 42.17 6.92
N ILE A 338 5.52 41.22 6.20
CA ILE A 338 4.09 41.17 5.90
C ILE A 338 3.55 39.82 6.34
N GLY A 339 2.44 39.83 7.09
CA GLY A 339 1.68 38.63 7.44
C GLY A 339 0.41 38.48 6.61
N ASN A 340 -0.29 37.36 6.79
CA ASN A 340 -1.50 37.05 6.01
C ASN A 340 -2.83 37.49 6.67
N ASN A 341 -2.79 38.36 7.70
CA ASN A 341 -3.96 38.99 8.35
C ASN A 341 -4.93 38.05 9.08
N PHE A 342 -4.42 37.02 9.74
CA PHE A 342 -5.21 36.17 10.64
C PHE A 342 -4.93 36.48 12.12
N VAL A 343 -6.00 36.53 12.91
CA VAL A 343 -5.98 36.83 14.35
C VAL A 343 -6.72 35.78 15.16
N ASP A 344 -6.35 35.61 16.42
CA ASP A 344 -7.08 34.74 17.36
C ASP A 344 -8.44 35.34 17.74
N LEU A 345 -9.51 34.61 17.44
CA LEU A 345 -10.89 35.01 17.70
C LEU A 345 -11.15 35.21 19.20
N ASN A 346 -10.52 34.41 20.07
CA ASN A 346 -10.71 34.47 21.52
C ASN A 346 -10.23 35.79 22.14
N LYS A 347 -9.41 36.58 21.43
CA LYS A 347 -8.97 37.90 21.89
C LYS A 347 -9.99 39.01 21.63
N TYR A 348 -10.95 38.78 20.74
CA TYR A 348 -11.95 39.76 20.31
C TYR A 348 -13.34 39.52 20.90
N VAL A 349 -13.63 38.28 21.34
CA VAL A 349 -14.94 37.92 21.91
C VAL A 349 -14.84 37.53 23.38
N SER A 350 -15.91 37.76 24.13
CA SER A 350 -15.98 37.51 25.59
C SER A 350 -16.70 36.21 25.97
N PHE A 351 -17.17 35.45 24.98
CA PHE A 351 -17.87 34.17 25.15
C PHE A 351 -17.02 33.02 24.62
N ASP A 352 -17.33 31.79 25.06
CA ASP A 352 -16.63 30.60 24.62
C ASP A 352 -16.89 30.31 23.14
N VAL A 353 -15.84 30.33 22.33
CA VAL A 353 -15.87 30.11 20.88
C VAL A 353 -16.07 28.63 20.55
N SER A 354 -15.73 27.73 21.48
CA SER A 354 -15.81 26.28 21.30
C SER A 354 -17.21 25.80 20.91
N GLU A 355 -18.25 26.50 21.37
CA GLU A 355 -19.65 26.17 21.06
C GLU A 355 -20.07 26.54 19.62
N LEU A 356 -19.31 27.39 18.93
CA LEU A 356 -19.62 27.86 17.57
C LEU A 356 -19.06 26.98 16.46
N GLY A 357 -18.11 26.09 16.77
CA GLY A 357 -17.44 25.25 15.77
C GLY A 357 -16.52 26.01 14.81
N ILE A 358 -16.12 27.23 15.16
CA ILE A 358 -15.20 28.08 14.37
C ILE A 358 -13.78 27.85 14.87
N LYS A 359 -12.81 27.72 13.95
CA LYS A 359 -11.39 27.54 14.29
C LYS A 359 -10.81 28.82 14.93
N ASP A 360 -9.79 28.66 15.78
CA ASP A 360 -9.28 29.75 16.64
C ASP A 360 -8.76 30.97 15.87
N GLN A 361 -8.12 30.77 14.73
CA GLN A 361 -7.63 31.87 13.89
C GLN A 361 -8.65 32.23 12.83
N VAL A 362 -8.99 33.51 12.69
CA VAL A 362 -9.95 34.01 11.69
C VAL A 362 -9.39 35.18 10.90
N TYR A 363 -9.90 35.35 9.68
CA TYR A 363 -9.47 36.43 8.79
C TYR A 363 -9.96 37.79 9.32
N TYR A 364 -9.01 38.64 9.74
CA TYR A 364 -9.29 39.86 10.48
C TYR A 364 -10.18 40.87 9.74
N PRO A 365 -10.04 41.13 8.43
CA PRO A 365 -10.89 42.09 7.73
C PRO A 365 -12.38 41.76 7.81
N VAL A 366 -12.75 40.47 7.72
CA VAL A 366 -14.14 40.01 7.82
C VAL A 366 -14.60 40.07 9.28
N LEU A 367 -13.75 39.67 10.23
CA LEU A 367 -14.07 39.77 11.66
C LEU A 367 -14.37 41.22 12.05
N LYS A 368 -13.53 42.16 11.62
CA LYS A 368 -13.70 43.59 11.88
C LYS A 368 -15.00 44.12 11.30
N GLU A 369 -15.34 43.73 10.06
CA GLU A 369 -16.61 44.10 9.43
C GLU A 369 -17.82 43.62 10.26
N ILE A 370 -17.77 42.39 10.81
CA ILE A 370 -18.83 41.83 11.65
C ILE A 370 -18.93 42.61 12.97
N LEU A 371 -17.80 42.85 13.65
CA LEU A 371 -17.76 43.57 14.94
C LEU A 371 -18.15 45.05 14.81
N ASP A 372 -17.86 45.68 13.67
CA ASP A 372 -18.27 47.06 13.38
C ASP A 372 -19.77 47.15 13.05
N THR A 373 -20.38 46.06 12.56
CA THR A 373 -21.79 46.02 12.14
C THR A 373 -22.73 45.62 13.29
N TYR A 374 -22.35 44.64 14.11
CA TYR A 374 -23.19 44.09 15.17
C TYR A 374 -22.61 44.39 16.55
N SER A 375 -23.46 44.78 17.50
CA SER A 375 -23.05 45.14 18.86
C SER A 375 -23.62 44.20 19.94
N ASP A 376 -24.67 43.44 19.62
CA ASP A 376 -25.27 42.45 20.51
C ASP A 376 -24.59 41.08 20.36
N VAL A 377 -24.31 40.42 21.49
CA VAL A 377 -23.54 39.15 21.54
C VAL A 377 -24.21 38.02 20.75
N GLU A 378 -25.53 37.91 20.80
CA GLU A 378 -26.27 36.86 20.08
C GLU A 378 -26.30 37.12 18.56
N ASP A 379 -26.37 38.38 18.14
CA ASP A 379 -26.29 38.75 16.72
C ASP A 379 -24.87 38.54 16.17
N ILE A 380 -23.84 38.83 16.98
CA ILE A 380 -22.44 38.51 16.64
C ILE A 380 -22.28 36.99 16.48
N LYS A 381 -22.79 36.17 17.40
CA LYS A 381 -22.76 34.70 17.28
C LYS A 381 -23.45 34.21 16.00
N ALA A 382 -24.63 34.75 15.68
CA ALA A 382 -25.36 34.41 14.47
C ALA A 382 -24.59 34.81 13.20
N ALA A 383 -24.02 36.02 13.16
CA ALA A 383 -23.23 36.52 12.04
C ALA A 383 -21.93 35.73 11.83
N LEU A 384 -21.21 35.39 12.92
CA LEU A 384 -20.02 34.56 12.88
C LEU A 384 -20.33 33.17 12.29
N LYS A 385 -21.48 32.58 12.67
CA LYS A 385 -21.91 31.29 12.12
C LYS A 385 -22.30 31.36 10.65
N GLN A 386 -22.98 32.44 10.25
CA GLN A 386 -23.43 32.65 8.87
C GLN A 386 -22.27 32.93 7.90
N ARG A 387 -21.24 33.67 8.33
CA ARG A 387 -20.06 34.04 7.51
C ARG A 387 -18.82 33.21 7.86
N SER A 388 -18.99 32.00 8.40
CA SER A 388 -17.90 31.11 8.80
C SER A 388 -16.94 30.79 7.64
N ALA A 389 -17.48 30.58 6.44
CA ALA A 389 -16.69 30.31 5.23
C ALA A 389 -15.81 31.50 4.78
N GLU A 390 -16.20 32.73 5.11
CA GLU A 390 -15.42 33.94 4.80
C GLU A 390 -14.38 34.23 5.89
N LEU A 391 -14.68 33.88 7.15
CA LEU A 391 -13.74 33.97 8.27
C LEU A 391 -12.63 32.92 8.17
N TRP A 392 -12.94 31.75 7.60
CA TRP A 392 -12.00 30.66 7.35
C TRP A 392 -12.07 30.19 5.89
N PRO A 393 -11.46 30.96 4.95
CA PRO A 393 -11.56 30.65 3.53
C PRO A 393 -10.76 29.38 3.17
N LYS A 394 -11.42 28.41 2.54
CA LYS A 394 -10.78 27.17 2.06
C LYS A 394 -9.99 27.32 0.74
N HIS A 395 -9.97 28.50 0.12
CA HIS A 395 -9.20 28.82 -1.09
C HIS A 395 -8.12 29.86 -0.79
N ILE A 396 -7.09 30.00 -1.63
CA ILE A 396 -6.00 30.99 -1.42
C ILE A 396 -6.53 32.42 -1.50
N ILE A 397 -6.05 33.33 -0.63
CA ILE A 397 -6.44 34.75 -0.67
C ILE A 397 -5.29 35.64 -1.13
N LYS A 398 -5.61 36.86 -1.60
CA LYS A 398 -4.58 37.82 -2.06
C LYS A 398 -3.52 38.10 -1.01
N ALA A 399 -3.91 38.18 0.27
CA ALA A 399 -3.00 38.39 1.39
C ALA A 399 -1.96 37.25 1.53
N ASP A 400 -2.35 36.00 1.26
CA ASP A 400 -1.44 34.86 1.31
C ASP A 400 -0.35 34.99 0.23
N ILE A 401 -0.73 35.34 -1.00
CA ILE A 401 0.22 35.49 -2.13
C ILE A 401 1.18 36.65 -1.89
N ILE A 402 0.70 37.76 -1.34
CA ILE A 402 1.57 38.92 -1.02
C ILE A 402 2.54 38.55 0.12
N ALA A 403 2.04 37.91 1.17
CA ALA A 403 2.86 37.46 2.28
C ALA A 403 3.91 36.43 1.83
N SER A 404 3.55 35.48 0.97
CA SER A 404 4.48 34.46 0.47
C SER A 404 5.58 35.05 -0.42
N ILE A 405 5.24 36.01 -1.30
CA ILE A 405 6.21 36.76 -2.11
C ILE A 405 7.17 37.52 -1.18
N LYS A 406 6.64 38.19 -0.15
CA LYS A 406 7.50 38.97 0.75
C LYS A 406 8.39 38.08 1.61
N TYR A 407 7.87 36.95 2.10
CA TYR A 407 8.65 35.96 2.84
C TYR A 407 9.81 35.43 1.98
N HIS A 408 9.60 35.19 0.67
CA HIS A 408 10.65 34.81 -0.27
C HIS A 408 11.78 35.84 -0.33
N PHE A 409 11.44 37.13 -0.38
CA PHE A 409 12.45 38.21 -0.34
C PHE A 409 13.16 38.31 1.02
N ASN A 410 12.45 38.02 2.12
CA ASN A 410 12.94 38.14 3.49
C ASN A 410 13.93 37.03 3.89
N LEU A 411 13.77 35.82 3.34
CA LEU A 411 14.66 34.67 3.62
C LEU A 411 16.13 34.99 3.38
N LEU A 412 16.42 35.76 2.32
CA LEU A 412 17.77 36.16 1.96
C LEU A 412 18.43 37.13 2.96
N TYR A 413 17.64 37.72 3.84
CA TYR A 413 18.11 38.55 4.94
C TYR A 413 18.16 37.80 6.27
N GLY A 414 17.99 36.47 6.25
CA GLY A 414 17.94 35.64 7.45
C GLY A 414 16.67 35.84 8.28
N ILE A 415 15.61 36.39 7.69
CA ILE A 415 14.29 36.52 8.34
C ILE A 415 13.40 35.38 7.84
N GLY A 416 13.07 34.45 8.74
CA GLY A 416 12.36 33.21 8.43
C GLY A 416 13.30 32.01 8.32
N HIS A 417 12.71 30.83 8.13
CA HIS A 417 13.41 29.55 7.98
C HIS A 417 12.93 28.81 6.71
N THR A 418 13.82 28.01 6.12
CA THR A 418 13.51 27.03 5.07
C THR A 418 12.76 25.83 5.65
N ASP A 419 12.12 25.05 4.79
CA ASP A 419 11.29 23.92 5.17
C ASP A 419 11.96 22.60 4.81
N ASP A 420 11.95 21.65 5.73
CA ASP A 420 12.29 20.26 5.45
C ASP A 420 11.05 19.52 4.94
N ILE A 421 11.12 19.03 3.70
CA ILE A 421 10.02 18.35 3.02
C ILE A 421 9.73 16.97 3.64
N ASP A 422 10.71 16.37 4.32
CA ASP A 422 10.64 15.03 4.87
C ASP A 422 10.20 15.02 6.34
N HIS A 423 10.24 16.18 7.01
CA HIS A 423 9.68 16.37 8.34
C HIS A 423 8.19 15.98 8.41
N LEU A 424 7.78 15.24 9.44
CA LEU A 424 6.41 14.73 9.59
C LEU A 424 5.37 15.80 9.93
N GLY A 425 5.78 17.04 10.19
CA GLY A 425 4.84 18.17 10.22
C GLY A 425 4.57 18.77 8.84
N ASN A 426 5.38 18.41 7.83
CA ASN A 426 5.20 18.79 6.43
C ASN A 426 4.64 17.63 5.57
N ARG A 427 4.68 16.41 6.09
CA ARG A 427 4.01 15.23 5.52
C ARG A 427 2.78 14.85 6.34
N ARG A 428 1.68 14.54 5.67
CA ARG A 428 0.43 14.13 6.31
C ARG A 428 -0.08 12.82 5.75
N LEU A 429 -0.90 12.15 6.55
CA LEU A 429 -1.52 10.91 6.21
C LEU A 429 -2.94 11.12 5.69
N ARG A 430 -3.20 10.70 4.46
CA ARG A 430 -4.54 10.52 3.91
C ARG A 430 -5.03 9.13 4.28
N SER A 431 -5.99 9.09 5.20
CA SER A 431 -6.62 7.85 5.67
C SER A 431 -7.78 7.45 4.74
N VAL A 432 -8.33 6.25 4.94
CA VAL A 432 -9.40 5.67 4.10
C VAL A 432 -10.58 6.60 3.85
N GLY A 433 -11.04 7.33 4.87
CA GLY A 433 -12.18 8.23 4.75
C GLY A 433 -11.93 9.38 3.78
N GLU A 434 -10.76 10.02 3.84
CA GLU A 434 -10.40 11.11 2.92
C GLU A 434 -10.18 10.59 1.49
N LEU A 435 -9.58 9.40 1.34
CA LEU A 435 -9.41 8.77 0.03
C LEU A 435 -10.76 8.50 -0.63
N LEU A 436 -11.72 7.96 0.12
CA LEU A 436 -13.08 7.73 -0.36
C LEU A 436 -13.83 9.04 -0.64
N GLN A 437 -13.67 10.05 0.22
CA GLN A 437 -14.24 11.39 0.00
C GLN A 437 -13.78 11.98 -1.34
N ASN A 438 -12.49 11.88 -1.65
CA ASN A 438 -11.94 12.40 -2.91
C ASN A 438 -12.51 11.65 -4.13
N GLN A 439 -12.61 10.33 -4.07
CA GLN A 439 -13.18 9.55 -5.18
C GLN A 439 -14.68 9.82 -5.36
N PHE A 440 -15.42 9.92 -4.25
CA PHE A 440 -16.83 10.28 -4.26
C PHE A 440 -17.04 11.68 -4.86
N ARG A 441 -16.20 12.65 -4.50
CA ARG A 441 -16.21 14.01 -5.06
C ARG A 441 -15.96 14.02 -6.57
N ILE A 442 -15.03 13.22 -7.09
CA ILE A 442 -14.80 13.09 -8.54
C ILE A 442 -16.06 12.53 -9.23
N GLY A 443 -16.67 11.48 -8.67
CA GLY A 443 -17.91 10.92 -9.17
C GLY A 443 -19.07 11.93 -9.18
N MET A 444 -19.20 12.71 -8.11
CA MET A 444 -20.22 13.74 -7.98
C MET A 444 -19.99 14.94 -8.93
N ALA A 445 -18.74 15.36 -9.16
CA ALA A 445 -18.42 16.43 -10.12
C ALA A 445 -18.78 16.03 -11.57
N ARG A 446 -18.55 14.76 -11.93
CA ARG A 446 -19.01 14.21 -13.23
C ARG A 446 -20.54 14.19 -13.30
N MET A 447 -21.21 13.79 -12.22
CA MET A 447 -22.68 13.83 -12.15
C MET A 447 -23.22 15.27 -12.24
N GLU A 448 -22.59 16.26 -11.60
CA GLU A 448 -22.99 17.67 -11.66
C GLU A 448 -23.06 18.16 -13.11
N ARG A 449 -22.05 17.82 -13.93
CA ARG A 449 -22.03 18.17 -15.36
C ARG A 449 -23.24 17.58 -16.10
N VAL A 450 -23.55 16.31 -15.87
CA VAL A 450 -24.71 15.62 -16.47
C VAL A 450 -26.03 16.26 -16.02
N VAL A 451 -26.14 16.64 -14.75
CA VAL A 451 -27.33 17.32 -14.22
C VAL A 451 -27.53 18.67 -14.91
N LYS A 452 -26.49 19.48 -15.05
CA LYS A 452 -26.54 20.79 -15.73
C LYS A 452 -26.96 20.66 -17.20
N GLU A 453 -26.43 19.66 -17.89
CA GLU A 453 -26.79 19.36 -19.27
C GLU A 453 -28.26 18.96 -19.39
N ARG A 454 -28.73 18.02 -18.55
CA ARG A 454 -30.13 17.58 -18.54
C ARG A 454 -31.12 18.67 -18.15
N MET A 455 -30.76 19.56 -17.23
CA MET A 455 -31.58 20.73 -16.87
C MET A 455 -31.83 21.66 -18.07
N THR A 456 -30.92 21.68 -19.05
CA THR A 456 -31.06 22.50 -20.26
C THR A 456 -31.90 21.82 -21.32
N ILE A 457 -31.89 20.48 -21.37
CA ILE A 457 -32.58 19.68 -22.39
C ILE A 457 -34.05 19.39 -22.02
N GLN A 458 -34.36 19.18 -20.74
CA GLN A 458 -35.69 18.74 -20.31
C GLN A 458 -36.67 19.90 -20.07
N ASP A 459 -37.97 19.64 -20.31
CA ASP A 459 -39.04 20.64 -20.15
C ASP A 459 -39.30 21.04 -18.68
N LEU A 460 -39.18 22.34 -18.39
CA LEU A 460 -39.25 22.95 -17.05
C LEU A 460 -40.48 22.56 -16.18
N ASP A 461 -41.60 22.20 -16.80
CA ASP A 461 -42.87 21.95 -16.10
C ASP A 461 -43.01 20.48 -15.60
N ILE A 462 -42.28 19.52 -16.18
CA ILE A 462 -42.48 18.08 -15.92
C ILE A 462 -41.36 17.47 -15.09
N VAL A 463 -40.18 18.09 -15.09
CA VAL A 463 -38.94 17.52 -14.52
C VAL A 463 -39.10 17.10 -13.06
N ARG A 464 -38.69 15.86 -12.78
CA ARG A 464 -38.52 15.31 -11.43
C ARG A 464 -37.04 15.18 -11.08
N PRO A 465 -36.65 15.30 -9.80
CA PRO A 465 -35.25 15.14 -9.38
C PRO A 465 -34.60 13.84 -9.88
N GLN A 466 -35.35 12.73 -9.86
CA GLN A 466 -34.86 11.42 -10.29
C GLN A 466 -34.50 11.34 -11.79
N GLU A 467 -35.11 12.17 -12.65
CA GLU A 467 -34.84 12.18 -14.10
C GLU A 467 -33.55 12.93 -14.44
N LEU A 468 -33.16 13.89 -13.58
CA LEU A 468 -31.94 14.67 -13.74
C LEU A 468 -30.69 13.91 -13.27
N ILE A 469 -30.84 13.00 -12.30
CA ILE A 469 -29.71 12.35 -11.65
C ILE A 469 -29.29 11.08 -12.41
N ASN A 470 -27.99 10.99 -12.70
CA ASN A 470 -27.36 9.78 -13.21
C ASN A 470 -26.28 9.30 -12.23
N ILE A 471 -26.49 8.15 -11.62
CA ILE A 471 -25.61 7.60 -10.59
C ILE A 471 -24.40 6.84 -11.14
N ARG A 472 -24.39 6.51 -12.45
CA ARG A 472 -23.32 5.69 -13.06
C ARG A 472 -21.91 6.25 -12.80
N PRO A 473 -21.63 7.57 -12.91
CA PRO A 473 -20.31 8.12 -12.64
C PRO A 473 -19.83 7.90 -11.20
N ILE A 474 -20.75 7.93 -10.23
CA ILE A 474 -20.44 7.74 -8.81
C ILE A 474 -20.10 6.27 -8.55
N SER A 475 -20.99 5.36 -8.95
CA SER A 475 -20.78 3.92 -8.78
C SER A 475 -19.53 3.43 -9.52
N ALA A 476 -19.22 4.00 -10.69
CA ALA A 476 -18.00 3.68 -11.44
C ALA A 476 -16.74 4.14 -10.68
N ALA A 477 -16.69 5.38 -10.19
CA ALA A 477 -15.54 5.89 -9.45
C ALA A 477 -15.24 5.08 -8.17
N ILE A 478 -16.28 4.70 -7.42
CA ILE A 478 -16.13 3.87 -6.22
C ILE A 478 -15.65 2.46 -6.58
N ARG A 479 -16.24 1.84 -7.61
CA ARG A 479 -15.87 0.50 -8.06
C ARG A 479 -14.42 0.45 -8.57
N GLU A 480 -14.01 1.46 -9.32
CA GLU A 480 -12.64 1.62 -9.80
C GLU A 480 -11.66 1.74 -8.61
N PHE A 481 -11.96 2.62 -7.64
CA PHE A 481 -11.13 2.76 -6.45
C PHE A 481 -10.95 1.44 -5.69
N PHE A 482 -12.04 0.72 -5.40
CA PHE A 482 -11.92 -0.54 -4.68
C PHE A 482 -11.32 -1.67 -5.50
N GLY A 483 -11.51 -1.67 -6.83
CA GLY A 483 -11.08 -2.73 -7.74
C GLY A 483 -9.62 -2.65 -8.14
N SER A 484 -9.19 -1.49 -8.66
CA SER A 484 -7.91 -1.29 -9.35
C SER A 484 -6.92 -0.35 -8.66
N SER A 485 -7.32 0.38 -7.60
CA SER A 485 -6.41 1.29 -6.89
C SER A 485 -5.23 0.55 -6.26
N GLN A 486 -4.03 1.13 -6.38
CA GLN A 486 -2.83 0.66 -5.69
C GLN A 486 -2.96 0.67 -4.14
N LEU A 487 -3.83 1.55 -3.61
CA LEU A 487 -4.08 1.66 -2.18
C LEU A 487 -5.13 0.64 -1.67
N SER A 488 -5.95 0.09 -2.57
CA SER A 488 -6.91 -0.97 -2.27
C SER A 488 -6.26 -2.34 -2.45
N GLN A 489 -5.58 -2.81 -1.41
CA GLN A 489 -4.77 -4.02 -1.46
C GLN A 489 -5.54 -5.25 -0.97
N PHE A 490 -5.29 -6.41 -1.58
CA PHE A 490 -5.72 -7.68 -1.02
C PHE A 490 -5.14 -7.86 0.38
N MET A 491 -5.97 -8.20 1.35
CA MET A 491 -5.51 -8.34 2.72
C MET A 491 -4.50 -9.49 2.82
N ASP A 492 -3.33 -9.21 3.39
CA ASP A 492 -2.42 -10.24 3.89
C ASP A 492 -3.01 -10.86 5.16
N GLN A 493 -3.42 -12.12 5.05
CA GLN A 493 -4.09 -12.91 6.06
C GLN A 493 -3.31 -14.18 6.40
N THR A 494 -2.01 -14.20 6.09
CA THR A 494 -1.14 -15.34 6.40
C THR A 494 -1.23 -15.71 7.88
N ASN A 495 -1.23 -14.70 8.77
CA ASN A 495 -1.50 -14.86 10.20
C ASN A 495 -2.09 -13.55 10.79
N PRO A 496 -2.56 -13.54 12.05
CA PRO A 496 -3.17 -12.35 12.64
C PRO A 496 -2.25 -11.13 12.69
N LEU A 497 -0.94 -11.32 12.89
CA LEU A 497 0.02 -10.21 12.92
C LEU A 497 0.18 -9.57 11.55
N ALA A 498 0.25 -10.37 10.48
CA ALA A 498 0.31 -9.88 9.11
C ALA A 498 -0.90 -8.97 8.78
N GLY A 499 -2.10 -9.42 9.14
CA GLY A 499 -3.33 -8.66 8.95
C GLY A 499 -3.36 -7.37 9.76
N LEU A 500 -2.91 -7.40 11.02
CA LEU A 500 -2.86 -6.23 11.89
C LEU A 500 -1.86 -5.19 11.37
N THR A 501 -0.65 -5.61 11.01
CA THR A 501 0.35 -4.71 10.42
C THR A 501 -0.15 -4.11 9.12
N HIS A 502 -0.83 -4.89 8.27
CA HIS A 502 -1.31 -4.39 6.99
C HIS A 502 -2.33 -3.25 7.14
N LYS A 503 -3.22 -3.33 8.14
CA LYS A 503 -4.17 -2.27 8.49
C LYS A 503 -3.51 -0.98 8.99
N ARG A 504 -2.28 -1.08 9.54
CA ARG A 504 -1.47 0.03 10.08
C ARG A 504 -0.32 0.47 9.16
N ARG A 505 -0.32 -0.02 7.92
CA ARG A 505 0.71 0.29 6.92
C ARG A 505 0.53 1.71 6.39
N LEU A 506 1.66 2.38 6.18
CA LEU A 506 1.75 3.70 5.56
C LEU A 506 2.47 3.54 4.21
N SER A 507 1.89 4.08 3.14
CA SER A 507 2.48 4.05 1.80
C SER A 507 2.73 5.46 1.29
N ALA A 508 3.97 5.78 0.91
CA ALA A 508 4.29 7.00 0.17
C ALA A 508 3.94 6.90 -1.34
N LEU A 509 3.61 5.69 -1.80
CA LEU A 509 3.23 5.38 -3.18
C LEU A 509 1.73 5.56 -3.39
N GLY A 510 1.33 5.85 -4.64
CA GLY A 510 -0.06 5.95 -5.08
C GLY A 510 -0.40 7.30 -5.73
N PRO A 511 -1.65 7.48 -6.20
CA PRO A 511 -2.07 8.73 -6.83
C PRO A 511 -1.87 9.94 -5.90
N GLY A 512 -1.22 11.00 -6.39
CA GLY A 512 -0.86 12.18 -5.60
C GLY A 512 0.30 11.99 -4.61
N GLY A 513 0.90 10.79 -4.55
CA GLY A 513 2.12 10.48 -3.83
C GLY A 513 3.33 10.41 -4.77
N LEU A 514 4.33 9.63 -4.39
CA LEU A 514 5.54 9.41 -5.18
C LEU A 514 5.41 8.18 -6.07
N SER A 515 6.06 8.20 -7.24
CA SER A 515 6.33 6.97 -7.99
C SER A 515 7.63 6.34 -7.48
N ARG A 516 7.76 5.02 -7.64
CA ARG A 516 8.92 4.27 -7.18
C ARG A 516 10.23 4.80 -7.78
N ASP A 517 10.20 5.18 -9.05
CA ASP A 517 11.39 5.57 -9.82
C ASP A 517 11.74 7.05 -9.63
N ARG A 518 10.79 7.89 -9.20
CA ARG A 518 11.05 9.30 -8.83
C ARG A 518 11.47 9.48 -7.37
N ALA A 519 11.31 8.46 -6.53
CA ALA A 519 11.66 8.53 -5.12
C ALA A 519 13.17 8.41 -4.90
N GLY A 520 13.79 9.53 -4.53
CA GLY A 520 15.22 9.62 -4.19
C GLY A 520 15.60 8.90 -2.89
N PHE A 521 16.87 9.01 -2.52
CA PHE A 521 17.42 8.38 -1.31
C PHE A 521 16.91 9.04 -0.02
N GLU A 522 16.86 10.37 0.04
CA GLU A 522 16.45 11.16 1.22
C GLU A 522 15.07 10.73 1.75
N VAL A 523 14.10 10.58 0.84
CA VAL A 523 12.74 10.17 1.18
C VAL A 523 12.66 8.76 1.77
N ARG A 524 13.64 7.91 1.49
CA ARG A 524 13.69 6.51 1.97
C ARG A 524 14.39 6.39 3.33
N ASP A 525 15.10 7.44 3.76
CA ASP A 525 15.86 7.43 4.99
C ASP A 525 14.96 7.67 6.22
N VAL A 526 15.52 7.41 7.40
CA VAL A 526 14.82 7.63 8.68
C VAL A 526 15.07 9.06 9.15
N HIS A 527 13.99 9.86 9.17
CA HIS A 527 14.02 11.22 9.70
C HIS A 527 13.86 11.23 11.24
N TYR A 528 14.46 12.19 11.95
CA TYR A 528 14.38 12.25 13.42
C TYR A 528 12.94 12.43 13.92
N SER A 529 12.09 13.13 13.15
CA SER A 529 10.67 13.31 13.47
C SER A 529 9.86 12.01 13.43
N HIS A 530 10.40 10.92 12.85
CA HIS A 530 9.74 9.60 12.85
C HIS A 530 9.62 9.01 14.26
N TYR A 531 10.42 9.48 15.22
CA TYR A 531 10.40 8.99 16.60
C TYR A 531 8.98 9.00 17.19
N GLY A 532 8.53 7.84 17.70
CA GLY A 532 7.19 7.68 18.27
C GLY A 532 6.03 7.65 17.25
N ARG A 533 6.29 7.92 15.96
CA ARG A 533 5.26 8.09 14.90
C ARG A 533 5.31 6.98 13.86
N ILE A 534 6.47 6.77 13.24
CA ILE A 534 6.73 5.75 12.22
C ILE A 534 7.85 4.85 12.72
N CYS A 535 7.65 3.53 12.65
CA CYS A 535 8.66 2.59 13.09
C CYS A 535 9.90 2.67 12.19
N PRO A 536 11.12 2.86 12.75
CA PRO A 536 12.35 2.93 11.97
C PRO A 536 12.87 1.56 11.52
N ILE A 537 12.33 0.46 12.07
CA ILE A 537 12.79 -0.91 11.81
C ILE A 537 11.94 -1.62 10.77
N GLU A 538 10.61 -1.48 10.83
CA GLU A 538 9.70 -2.27 10.01
C GLU A 538 9.46 -1.63 8.64
N THR A 539 10.26 -2.04 7.66
CA THR A 539 10.09 -1.70 6.24
C THR A 539 10.46 -2.90 5.33
N PRO A 540 9.91 -3.02 4.11
CA PRO A 540 10.33 -4.06 3.17
C PRO A 540 11.81 -3.91 2.74
N GLU A 541 12.54 -5.03 2.62
CA GLU A 541 13.95 -5.07 2.18
C GLU A 541 14.14 -4.81 0.67
N GLY A 542 13.05 -4.86 -0.10
CA GLY A 542 13.07 -4.79 -1.56
C GLY A 542 13.12 -3.34 -2.10
N PRO A 543 12.70 -3.13 -3.35
CA PRO A 543 12.76 -1.80 -4.00
C PRO A 543 11.84 -0.74 -3.35
N ASN A 544 10.99 -1.16 -2.42
CA ASN A 544 10.06 -0.30 -1.68
C ASN A 544 10.58 0.07 -0.27
N ILE A 545 11.85 -0.20 0.04
CA ILE A 545 12.49 0.21 1.30
C ILE A 545 12.31 1.72 1.53
N GLY A 546 11.89 2.07 2.76
CA GLY A 546 11.62 3.45 3.18
C GLY A 546 10.31 4.05 2.65
N LEU A 547 9.77 3.56 1.53
CA LEU A 547 8.51 4.05 0.95
C LEU A 547 7.27 3.42 1.56
N ILE A 548 7.43 2.25 2.19
CA ILE A 548 6.40 1.57 2.95
C ILE A 548 6.89 1.44 4.38
N GLY A 549 6.17 2.06 5.30
CA GLY A 549 6.41 2.01 6.74
C GLY A 549 5.21 1.48 7.51
N SER A 550 5.37 1.34 8.82
CA SER A 550 4.29 0.97 9.75
C SER A 550 4.19 1.98 10.87
N LEU A 551 2.97 2.27 11.30
CA LEU A 551 2.73 3.17 12.44
C LEU A 551 3.34 2.60 13.73
N SER A 552 3.95 3.46 14.54
CA SER A 552 4.46 3.07 15.87
C SER A 552 3.33 2.68 16.83
N SER A 553 3.68 2.06 17.97
CA SER A 553 2.69 1.41 18.84
C SER A 553 1.65 2.37 19.47
N TYR A 554 2.07 3.58 19.87
CA TYR A 554 1.20 4.58 20.53
C TYR A 554 0.80 5.74 19.63
N ALA A 555 1.26 5.74 18.38
CA ALA A 555 0.99 6.81 17.44
C ALA A 555 -0.51 6.92 17.12
N ARG A 556 -0.98 8.16 16.98
CA ARG A 556 -2.34 8.51 16.58
C ARG A 556 -2.32 9.47 15.40
N VAL A 557 -3.46 9.60 14.72
CA VAL A 557 -3.64 10.57 13.64
C VAL A 557 -4.71 11.57 14.07
N ASN A 558 -4.40 12.85 13.91
CA ASN A 558 -5.32 13.93 14.24
C ASN A 558 -6.26 14.29 13.10
N GLU A 559 -7.13 15.28 13.32
CA GLU A 559 -8.12 15.74 12.33
C GLU A 559 -7.49 16.31 11.04
N TYR A 560 -6.25 16.80 11.11
CA TYR A 560 -5.52 17.35 9.96
C TYR A 560 -4.72 16.28 9.18
N GLY A 561 -4.64 15.07 9.71
CA GLY A 561 -3.85 13.97 9.15
C GLY A 561 -2.39 13.94 9.59
N PHE A 562 -1.98 14.73 10.59
CA PHE A 562 -0.63 14.62 11.16
C PHE A 562 -0.57 13.50 12.20
N ILE A 563 0.61 12.88 12.31
CA ILE A 563 0.84 11.79 13.27
C ILE A 563 1.29 12.39 14.60
N GLU A 564 0.59 12.04 15.67
CA GLU A 564 0.84 12.47 17.04
C GLU A 564 1.37 11.31 17.88
N THR A 565 2.21 11.63 18.86
CA THR A 565 2.72 10.67 19.83
C THR A 565 2.51 11.21 21.26
N PRO A 566 2.22 10.36 22.24
CA PRO A 566 1.95 10.80 23.60
C PRO A 566 3.24 11.08 24.39
N TYR A 567 3.20 12.13 25.21
CA TYR A 567 4.26 12.51 26.14
C TYR A 567 3.68 12.90 27.51
N ARG A 568 4.43 12.69 28.58
CA ARG A 568 4.11 13.14 29.94
C ARG A 568 4.59 14.56 30.15
N ARG A 569 3.75 15.42 30.73
CA ARG A 569 4.17 16.79 31.05
C ARG A 569 5.09 16.82 32.27
N VAL A 570 6.18 17.57 32.20
CA VAL A 570 7.00 17.91 33.37
C VAL A 570 6.58 19.28 33.87
N ASP A 571 6.15 19.35 35.12
CA ASP A 571 5.82 20.63 35.74
C ASP A 571 7.12 21.39 36.08
N LYS A 572 7.34 22.54 35.43
CA LYS A 572 8.54 23.37 35.59
C LYS A 572 8.68 23.97 36.99
N ASP A 573 7.57 24.27 37.66
CA ASP A 573 7.60 24.92 38.97
C ASP A 573 8.00 23.93 40.08
N THR A 574 7.55 22.68 39.95
CA THR A 574 7.76 21.62 40.96
C THR A 574 8.89 20.65 40.59
N GLY A 575 9.27 20.60 39.31
CA GLY A 575 10.24 19.66 38.74
C GLY A 575 9.76 18.20 38.73
N ILE A 576 8.44 17.99 38.81
CA ILE A 576 7.79 16.67 38.90
C ILE A 576 7.26 16.26 37.53
N VAL A 577 7.55 15.03 37.12
CA VAL A 577 6.93 14.41 35.95
C VAL A 577 5.51 13.99 36.32
N THR A 578 4.51 14.57 35.67
CA THR A 578 3.10 14.29 35.96
C THR A 578 2.61 13.07 35.18
N ASP A 579 1.42 12.57 35.55
CA ASP A 579 0.70 11.54 34.80
C ASP A 579 -0.24 12.13 33.75
N GLU A 580 -0.17 13.46 33.53
CA GLU A 580 -0.91 14.13 32.47
C GLU A 580 -0.22 13.87 31.13
N VAL A 581 -0.90 13.12 30.26
CA VAL A 581 -0.39 12.75 28.93
C VAL A 581 -0.98 13.66 27.87
N VAL A 582 -0.09 14.28 27.09
CA VAL A 582 -0.41 15.18 25.97
C VAL A 582 0.11 14.56 24.68
N TYR A 583 -0.74 14.54 23.66
CA TYR A 583 -0.36 14.12 22.30
C TYR A 583 0.23 15.31 21.55
N LEU A 584 1.45 15.17 21.04
CA LEU A 584 2.14 16.24 20.30
C LEU A 584 2.40 15.84 18.85
N THR A 585 2.15 16.78 17.94
CA THR A 585 2.57 16.66 16.54
C THR A 585 4.08 16.87 16.40
N ALA A 586 4.66 16.53 15.24
CA ALA A 586 6.10 16.66 15.01
C ALA A 586 6.57 18.12 15.14
N ASP A 587 5.83 19.08 14.58
CA ASP A 587 6.17 20.51 14.67
C ASP A 587 6.10 21.05 16.11
N GLU A 588 5.17 20.54 16.92
CA GLU A 588 5.02 21.00 18.31
C GLU A 588 6.12 20.42 19.20
N GLU A 589 6.52 19.17 18.97
CA GLU A 589 7.60 18.50 19.70
C GLU A 589 8.92 19.25 19.58
N GLU A 590 9.23 19.81 18.40
CA GLU A 590 10.47 20.57 18.18
C GLU A 590 10.62 21.77 19.12
N GLU A 591 9.52 22.36 19.59
CA GLU A 591 9.56 23.50 20.50
C GLU A 591 9.98 23.13 21.93
N TYR A 592 10.06 21.83 22.25
CA TYR A 592 10.26 21.32 23.60
C TYR A 592 11.47 20.39 23.71
N ILE A 593 11.98 20.27 24.93
CA ILE A 593 13.06 19.33 25.28
C ILE A 593 12.45 18.09 25.94
N VAL A 594 12.60 16.93 25.29
CA VAL A 594 11.94 15.68 25.69
C VAL A 594 12.94 14.68 26.27
N ALA A 595 12.72 14.25 27.51
CA ALA A 595 13.52 13.21 28.17
C ALA A 595 13.07 11.79 27.79
N GLN A 596 14.01 10.84 27.84
CA GLN A 596 13.75 9.43 27.56
C GLN A 596 12.90 8.75 28.64
N ALA A 597 12.17 7.69 28.26
CA ALA A 597 11.29 6.95 29.19
C ALA A 597 12.05 6.21 30.31
N ASN A 598 13.32 5.89 30.09
CA ASN A 598 14.16 5.11 30.99
C ASN A 598 14.95 5.97 32.01
N GLU A 599 14.79 7.30 31.97
CA GLU A 599 15.44 8.20 32.92
C GLU A 599 14.91 7.96 34.35
N PRO A 600 15.79 7.74 35.35
CA PRO A 600 15.38 7.30 36.67
C PRO A 600 14.68 8.43 37.45
N LEU A 601 13.46 8.13 37.90
CA LEU A 601 12.67 9.01 38.76
C LEU A 601 12.78 8.60 40.23
N ASP A 602 12.59 9.54 41.15
CA ASP A 602 12.40 9.29 42.58
C ASP A 602 10.93 8.94 42.91
N GLU A 603 10.64 8.59 44.18
CA GLU A 603 9.30 8.24 44.64
C GLU A 603 8.28 9.40 44.52
N GLU A 604 8.75 10.64 44.39
CA GLU A 604 7.93 11.85 44.20
C GLU A 604 7.79 12.24 42.72
N GLY A 605 8.37 11.46 41.79
CA GLY A 605 8.31 11.70 40.35
C GLY A 605 9.32 12.72 39.81
N ARG A 606 10.37 13.07 40.55
CA ARG A 606 11.45 13.96 40.07
C ARG A 606 12.61 13.18 39.47
N PHE A 607 13.33 13.80 38.54
CA PHE A 607 14.58 13.25 38.01
C PHE A 607 15.63 13.09 39.11
N LYS A 608 16.11 11.84 39.27
CA LYS A 608 17.15 11.48 40.24
C LYS A 608 18.50 12.08 39.87
N ASP A 609 18.82 12.06 38.58
CA ASP A 609 20.05 12.62 38.04
C ASP A 609 19.94 14.13 37.80
N LYS A 610 21.06 14.84 37.96
CA LYS A 610 21.11 16.30 37.76
C LYS A 610 21.15 16.69 36.28
N THR A 611 21.73 15.80 35.48
CA THR A 611 21.87 15.92 34.04
C THR A 611 21.10 14.76 33.42
N VAL A 612 20.13 15.08 32.57
CA VAL A 612 19.21 14.14 31.94
C VAL A 612 19.50 14.13 30.44
N MET A 613 19.49 12.95 29.83
CA MET A 613 19.59 12.84 28.38
C MET A 613 18.25 13.19 27.76
N ALA A 614 18.24 14.23 26.93
CA ALA A 614 17.03 14.70 26.28
C ALA A 614 17.24 14.93 24.79
N ARG A 615 16.14 14.89 24.05
CA ARG A 615 16.09 15.21 22.62
C ARG A 615 15.68 16.67 22.47
N SER A 616 16.41 17.40 21.64
CA SER A 616 16.12 18.79 21.29
C SER A 616 16.36 18.95 19.78
N HIS A 617 15.27 19.09 19.01
CA HIS A 617 15.32 19.05 17.55
C HIS A 617 15.97 17.76 17.03
N GLU A 618 17.01 17.87 16.21
CA GLU A 618 17.77 16.74 15.64
C GLU A 618 18.83 16.17 16.59
N GLU A 619 19.18 16.88 17.67
CA GLU A 619 20.29 16.52 18.56
C GLU A 619 19.84 15.79 19.84
N ILE A 620 20.69 14.86 20.29
CA ILE A 620 20.59 14.24 21.61
C ILE A 620 21.58 14.96 22.54
N VAL A 621 21.05 15.71 23.50
CA VAL A 621 21.81 16.61 24.38
C VAL A 621 21.65 16.24 25.85
N ALA A 622 22.70 16.42 26.63
CA ALA A 622 22.64 16.29 28.08
C ALA A 622 22.29 17.65 28.70
N VAL A 623 21.09 17.76 29.27
CA VAL A 623 20.56 19.03 29.82
C VAL A 623 20.38 18.94 31.33
N PRO A 624 20.43 20.06 32.06
CA PRO A 624 19.95 20.11 33.43
C PRO A 624 18.47 19.71 33.48
N ARG A 625 18.07 18.94 34.51
CA ARG A 625 16.69 18.46 34.69
C ARG A 625 15.63 19.57 34.71
N GLU A 626 16.02 20.80 35.07
CA GLU A 626 15.13 21.97 35.10
C GLU A 626 14.77 22.49 33.69
N MET A 627 15.49 22.06 32.65
CA MET A 627 15.21 22.41 31.25
C MET A 627 14.28 21.42 30.54
N VAL A 628 13.99 20.26 31.14
CA VAL A 628 13.15 19.23 30.52
C VAL A 628 11.67 19.65 30.59
N ASP A 629 10.99 19.60 29.45
CA ASP A 629 9.58 19.97 29.34
C ASP A 629 8.64 18.76 29.37
N PHE A 630 9.05 17.68 28.71
CA PHE A 630 8.26 16.47 28.54
C PHE A 630 9.11 15.21 28.76
N MET A 631 8.45 14.09 29.03
CA MET A 631 9.08 12.77 29.12
C MET A 631 8.28 11.76 28.30
N ASP A 632 8.97 10.85 27.63
CA ASP A 632 8.35 9.72 26.93
C ASP A 632 7.45 8.88 27.86
N VAL A 633 6.38 8.29 27.31
CA VAL A 633 5.43 7.48 28.11
C VAL A 633 5.89 6.04 28.28
N SER A 634 6.49 5.46 27.24
CA SER A 634 6.95 4.08 27.28
C SER A 634 8.11 3.85 26.30
N PRO A 635 9.12 3.04 26.65
CA PRO A 635 10.22 2.73 25.73
C PRO A 635 9.76 2.07 24.42
N LYS A 636 8.67 1.29 24.46
CA LYS A 636 8.10 0.62 23.27
C LYS A 636 7.39 1.57 22.29
N GLN A 637 7.24 2.86 22.64
CA GLN A 637 6.57 3.84 21.78
C GLN A 637 7.27 4.07 20.44
N VAL A 638 8.58 3.79 20.36
CA VAL A 638 9.39 4.05 19.16
C VAL A 638 9.14 3.03 18.06
N VAL A 639 8.77 1.80 18.42
CA VAL A 639 8.70 0.66 17.50
C VAL A 639 7.26 0.29 17.15
N SER A 640 7.08 -0.40 16.02
CA SER A 640 5.79 -0.97 15.61
C SER A 640 5.44 -2.21 16.44
N VAL A 641 4.19 -2.64 16.34
CA VAL A 641 3.68 -3.83 17.03
C VAL A 641 4.48 -5.09 16.68
N ALA A 642 4.86 -5.28 15.41
CA ALA A 642 5.61 -6.47 14.98
C ALA A 642 7.06 -6.47 15.48
N SER A 643 7.73 -5.31 15.46
CA SER A 643 9.07 -5.17 16.05
C SER A 643 9.05 -5.30 17.57
N ALA A 644 7.99 -4.81 18.21
CA ALA A 644 7.84 -4.87 19.67
C ALA A 644 7.54 -6.29 20.21
N MET A 645 7.25 -7.26 19.34
CA MET A 645 7.13 -8.69 19.67
C MET A 645 8.47 -9.45 19.69
N ILE A 646 9.57 -8.78 19.34
CA ILE A 646 10.92 -9.36 19.39
C ILE A 646 11.50 -9.12 20.80
N PRO A 647 11.71 -10.16 21.63
CA PRO A 647 12.37 -9.99 22.92
C PRO A 647 13.84 -9.60 22.70
N PHE A 648 14.46 -8.88 23.63
CA PHE A 648 15.87 -8.49 23.55
C PHE A 648 16.25 -7.71 22.28
N LEU A 649 15.30 -6.97 21.69
CA LEU A 649 15.50 -6.19 20.46
C LEU A 649 16.69 -5.22 20.58
N GLU A 650 16.94 -4.68 21.77
CA GLU A 650 18.07 -3.79 22.07
C GLU A 650 19.45 -4.44 21.90
N ASN A 651 19.52 -5.76 21.74
CA ASN A 651 20.74 -6.54 21.53
C ASN A 651 20.90 -7.06 20.09
N ASP A 652 20.01 -6.64 19.19
CA ASP A 652 20.03 -7.01 17.78
C ASP A 652 20.37 -5.81 16.90
N ASP A 653 21.19 -6.03 15.88
CA ASP A 653 21.40 -5.06 14.81
C ASP A 653 20.08 -4.76 14.06
N ALA A 654 19.90 -3.49 13.67
CA ALA A 654 18.69 -3.03 13.02
C ALA A 654 18.33 -3.81 11.74
N ASN A 655 19.33 -4.25 10.96
CA ASN A 655 19.08 -5.04 9.76
C ASN A 655 18.48 -6.41 10.09
N ARG A 656 18.89 -7.02 11.21
CA ARG A 656 18.38 -8.32 11.66
C ARG A 656 17.03 -8.18 12.33
N ALA A 657 16.82 -7.12 13.10
CA ALA A 657 15.52 -6.77 13.64
C ALA A 657 14.47 -6.52 12.54
N LEU A 658 14.86 -5.82 11.47
CA LEU A 658 14.02 -5.60 10.28
C LEU A 658 13.60 -6.93 9.66
N MET A 659 14.57 -7.81 9.39
CA MET A 659 14.32 -9.16 8.88
C MET A 659 13.40 -9.97 9.83
N GLY A 660 13.63 -9.90 11.13
CA GLY A 660 12.83 -10.58 12.16
C GLY A 660 11.38 -10.11 12.20
N SER A 661 11.14 -8.80 12.18
CA SER A 661 9.79 -8.21 12.13
C SER A 661 9.06 -8.61 10.85
N ASN A 662 9.75 -8.59 9.70
CA ASN A 662 9.19 -8.99 8.41
C ASN A 662 8.83 -10.49 8.36
N MET A 663 9.68 -11.37 8.89
CA MET A 663 9.47 -12.82 8.84
C MET A 663 8.36 -13.30 9.76
N GLN A 664 8.10 -12.62 10.88
CA GLN A 664 6.96 -12.95 11.74
C GLN A 664 5.62 -12.86 10.97
N ARG A 665 5.49 -11.92 10.02
CA ARG A 665 4.30 -11.80 9.16
C ARG A 665 4.16 -12.95 8.15
N GLN A 666 5.26 -13.62 7.81
CA GLN A 666 5.29 -14.75 6.89
C GLN A 666 5.06 -16.11 7.57
N ALA A 667 4.90 -16.12 8.90
CA ALA A 667 4.73 -17.36 9.66
C ALA A 667 3.38 -18.03 9.36
N VAL A 668 3.41 -19.34 9.09
CA VAL A 668 2.21 -20.12 8.76
C VAL A 668 1.50 -20.60 10.03
N PRO A 669 0.17 -20.50 10.12
CA PRO A 669 -0.60 -21.07 11.23
C PRO A 669 -0.40 -22.58 11.34
N LEU A 670 0.05 -23.03 12.52
CA LEU A 670 0.27 -24.43 12.82
C LEU A 670 -1.02 -25.12 13.28
N LEU A 671 -1.09 -26.44 13.10
CA LEU A 671 -2.21 -27.27 13.55
C LEU A 671 -2.43 -27.17 15.06
N LYS A 672 -1.31 -27.21 15.82
CA LYS A 672 -1.23 -27.00 17.26
C LYS A 672 -0.39 -25.77 17.54
N THR A 673 -1.04 -24.73 18.04
CA THR A 673 -0.42 -23.47 18.46
C THR A 673 0.12 -23.59 19.87
N GLU A 674 1.18 -22.85 20.16
CA GLU A 674 1.82 -22.80 21.47
C GLU A 674 2.42 -21.40 21.66
N ALA A 675 2.04 -20.71 22.73
CA ALA A 675 2.60 -19.39 23.02
C ALA A 675 4.11 -19.45 23.33
N PRO A 676 4.85 -18.37 23.04
CA PRO A 676 6.27 -18.31 23.36
C PRO A 676 6.50 -18.31 24.87
N ILE A 677 7.48 -19.10 25.33
CA ILE A 677 7.94 -19.09 26.73
C ILE A 677 8.48 -17.70 27.08
N VAL A 678 9.33 -17.15 26.20
CA VAL A 678 9.87 -15.79 26.31
C VAL A 678 9.09 -14.89 25.36
N GLY A 679 8.14 -14.12 25.91
CA GLY A 679 7.37 -13.12 25.15
C GLY A 679 7.74 -11.70 25.55
N THR A 680 7.08 -10.70 24.96
CA THR A 680 7.26 -9.28 25.33
C THR A 680 6.07 -8.69 26.09
N GLY A 681 4.92 -9.36 26.05
CA GLY A 681 3.65 -8.91 26.66
C GLY A 681 2.70 -8.25 25.67
N ILE A 682 3.15 -7.95 24.45
CA ILE A 682 2.35 -7.34 23.39
C ILE A 682 1.48 -8.36 22.67
N GLU A 683 1.83 -9.64 22.74
CA GLU A 683 1.16 -10.74 22.03
C GLU A 683 -0.33 -10.84 22.35
N TYR A 684 -0.73 -10.50 23.57
CA TYR A 684 -2.14 -10.47 23.97
C TYR A 684 -2.92 -9.33 23.28
N LYS A 685 -2.38 -8.11 23.35
CA LYS A 685 -3.00 -6.92 22.73
C LYS A 685 -3.06 -7.05 21.21
N ALA A 686 -1.99 -7.55 20.59
CA ALA A 686 -1.93 -7.78 19.16
C ALA A 686 -2.95 -8.86 18.70
N ALA A 687 -3.16 -9.93 19.48
CA ALA A 687 -4.19 -10.92 19.18
C ALA A 687 -5.59 -10.33 19.28
N LEU A 688 -5.88 -9.57 20.33
CA LEU A 688 -7.17 -8.91 20.57
C LEU A 688 -7.55 -7.97 19.41
N ASP A 689 -6.67 -7.04 19.07
CA ASP A 689 -6.95 -5.99 18.08
C ASP A 689 -6.83 -6.50 16.63
N SER A 690 -6.24 -7.67 16.40
CA SER A 690 -6.20 -8.29 15.06
C SER A 690 -7.60 -8.56 14.47
N GLY A 691 -8.58 -8.80 15.36
CA GLY A 691 -9.95 -9.19 15.01
C GLY A 691 -10.14 -10.68 14.69
N MET A 692 -9.09 -11.51 14.80
CA MET A 692 -9.16 -12.95 14.48
C MET A 692 -9.63 -13.82 15.66
N VAL A 693 -9.53 -13.30 16.89
CA VAL A 693 -10.07 -13.92 18.10
C VAL A 693 -11.51 -13.48 18.33
N VAL A 694 -12.31 -14.31 19.01
CA VAL A 694 -13.70 -13.96 19.34
C VAL A 694 -13.75 -13.41 20.75
N THR A 695 -14.35 -12.23 20.92
CA THR A 695 -14.52 -11.55 22.21
C THR A 695 -15.98 -11.54 22.65
N ALA A 696 -16.22 -11.57 23.96
CA ALA A 696 -17.56 -11.41 24.52
C ALA A 696 -18.02 -9.95 24.41
N LYS A 697 -19.17 -9.72 23.77
CA LYS A 697 -19.73 -8.37 23.59
C LYS A 697 -20.23 -7.76 24.91
N GLU A 698 -20.75 -8.60 25.81
CA GLU A 698 -21.23 -8.21 27.14
C GLU A 698 -20.85 -9.27 28.18
N ALA A 699 -20.87 -8.88 29.45
CA ALA A 699 -20.61 -9.80 30.56
C ALA A 699 -21.77 -10.81 30.73
N GLY A 700 -21.43 -12.03 31.11
CA GLY A 700 -22.42 -13.09 31.29
C GLY A 700 -21.84 -14.45 31.65
N VAL A 701 -22.70 -15.46 31.64
CA VAL A 701 -22.32 -16.85 31.95
C VAL A 701 -22.48 -17.73 30.72
N VAL A 702 -21.46 -18.52 30.44
CA VAL A 702 -21.43 -19.45 29.31
C VAL A 702 -22.39 -20.62 29.57
N THR A 703 -23.43 -20.75 28.75
CA THR A 703 -24.47 -21.79 28.90
C THR A 703 -24.29 -22.97 27.95
N LYS A 704 -23.64 -22.76 26.80
CA LYS A 704 -23.34 -23.82 25.83
C LYS A 704 -22.00 -23.53 25.15
N VAL A 705 -21.16 -24.55 25.04
CA VAL A 705 -19.90 -24.50 24.27
C VAL A 705 -19.82 -25.74 23.41
N ASN A 706 -19.60 -25.57 22.12
CA ASN A 706 -19.17 -26.63 21.22
C ASN A 706 -18.11 -26.10 20.25
N ALA A 707 -17.64 -26.94 19.32
CA ALA A 707 -16.57 -26.56 18.40
C ALA A 707 -16.99 -25.53 17.32
N ARG A 708 -18.28 -25.23 17.17
CA ARG A 708 -18.84 -24.34 16.13
C ARG A 708 -19.57 -23.11 16.69
N GLU A 709 -20.01 -23.15 17.94
CA GLU A 709 -20.72 -22.04 18.56
C GLU A 709 -20.51 -21.97 20.08
N ILE A 710 -20.60 -20.76 20.61
CA ILE A 710 -20.59 -20.44 22.04
C ILE A 710 -21.86 -19.64 22.35
N VAL A 711 -22.59 -20.03 23.38
CA VAL A 711 -23.82 -19.35 23.81
C VAL A 711 -23.63 -18.79 25.21
N ILE A 712 -23.78 -17.48 25.34
CA ILE A 712 -23.58 -16.73 26.58
C ILE A 712 -24.91 -16.12 26.99
N LYS A 713 -25.35 -16.43 28.22
CA LYS A 713 -26.48 -15.75 28.84
C LYS A 713 -25.93 -14.50 29.52
N GLN A 714 -26.27 -13.35 28.96
CA GLN A 714 -25.82 -12.05 29.42
C GLN A 714 -26.51 -11.67 30.74
N ASP A 715 -25.87 -10.79 31.51
CA ASP A 715 -26.38 -10.33 32.80
C ASP A 715 -27.72 -9.54 32.67
N ASP A 716 -28.02 -9.01 31.47
CA ASP A 716 -29.29 -8.36 31.12
C ASP A 716 -30.45 -9.34 30.84
N GLY A 717 -30.17 -10.65 30.81
CA GLY A 717 -31.15 -11.71 30.54
C GLY A 717 -31.25 -12.13 29.07
N HIS A 718 -30.60 -11.42 28.15
CA HIS A 718 -30.50 -11.82 26.75
C HIS A 718 -29.50 -12.97 26.56
N THR A 719 -29.62 -13.68 25.44
CA THR A 719 -28.73 -14.79 25.10
C THR A 719 -28.05 -14.48 23.77
N ALA A 720 -26.73 -14.35 23.81
CA ALA A 720 -25.91 -14.08 22.64
C ALA A 720 -25.26 -15.39 22.14
N THR A 721 -25.38 -15.65 20.84
CA THR A 721 -24.76 -16.81 20.18
C THR A 721 -23.63 -16.34 19.28
N TYR A 722 -22.44 -16.88 19.50
CA TYR A 722 -21.23 -16.61 18.73
C TYR A 722 -20.91 -17.82 17.87
N LYS A 723 -20.93 -17.67 16.54
CA LYS A 723 -20.50 -18.70 15.59
C LYS A 723 -18.98 -18.64 15.44
N LEU A 724 -18.34 -19.81 15.35
CA LEU A 724 -16.89 -19.96 15.20
C LEU A 724 -16.55 -20.39 13.79
N TRP A 725 -15.52 -19.78 13.21
CA TRP A 725 -15.00 -20.12 11.89
C TRP A 725 -14.20 -21.41 11.92
N LYS A 726 -14.53 -22.37 11.05
CA LYS A 726 -13.89 -23.68 11.00
C LYS A 726 -13.40 -23.99 9.59
N PHE A 727 -12.09 -24.19 9.47
CA PHE A 727 -11.42 -24.57 8.22
C PHE A 727 -11.78 -23.66 7.04
N ILE A 728 -11.81 -22.35 7.29
CA ILE A 728 -12.03 -21.35 6.23
C ILE A 728 -10.69 -21.06 5.55
N ARG A 729 -10.71 -20.90 4.23
CA ARG A 729 -9.57 -20.49 3.43
C ARG A 729 -9.28 -18.99 3.65
N SER A 730 -8.01 -18.65 3.91
CA SER A 730 -7.52 -17.26 3.86
C SER A 730 -7.15 -16.86 2.43
N ASN A 731 -6.95 -15.55 2.18
CA ASN A 731 -6.50 -15.05 0.88
C ASN A 731 -5.20 -15.72 0.37
N GLN A 732 -4.28 -16.11 1.27
CA GLN A 732 -3.00 -16.76 0.94
C GLN A 732 -3.08 -18.30 0.99
N GLY A 733 -4.27 -18.89 1.05
CA GLY A 733 -4.45 -20.34 1.10
C GLY A 733 -4.15 -21.00 2.46
N THR A 734 -3.79 -20.23 3.48
CA THR A 734 -3.67 -20.75 4.86
C THR A 734 -5.04 -21.01 5.49
N CYS A 735 -5.07 -21.80 6.57
CA CYS A 735 -6.31 -22.18 7.25
C CYS A 735 -6.66 -21.24 8.42
N ILE A 736 -7.84 -20.63 8.37
CA ILE A 736 -8.46 -19.92 9.48
C ILE A 736 -9.35 -20.89 10.26
N ASN A 737 -9.00 -21.12 11.53
CA ASN A 737 -9.70 -22.07 12.39
C ASN A 737 -9.78 -21.56 13.83
N GLN A 738 -10.99 -21.26 14.29
CA GLN A 738 -11.26 -20.80 15.65
C GLN A 738 -11.57 -21.96 16.61
N LYS A 739 -11.12 -21.82 17.86
CA LYS A 739 -11.26 -22.84 18.90
C LYS A 739 -11.75 -22.20 20.21
N PRO A 740 -12.82 -22.71 20.85
CA PRO A 740 -13.31 -22.15 22.11
C PRO A 740 -12.27 -22.37 23.24
N ILE A 741 -12.06 -21.34 24.07
CA ILE A 741 -11.18 -21.41 25.25
C ILE A 741 -11.94 -21.35 26.58
N VAL A 742 -13.24 -21.07 26.54
CA VAL A 742 -14.09 -20.99 27.74
C VAL A 742 -14.77 -22.33 28.03
N GLY A 743 -14.96 -22.60 29.33
CA GLY A 743 -15.68 -23.76 29.83
C GLY A 743 -17.18 -23.51 29.99
N LEU A 744 -17.94 -24.60 30.14
CA LEU A 744 -19.35 -24.54 30.53
C LEU A 744 -19.47 -23.94 31.95
N ASN A 745 -20.43 -23.03 32.14
CA ASN A 745 -20.66 -22.28 33.39
C ASN A 745 -19.52 -21.34 33.80
N GLU A 746 -18.59 -21.04 32.90
CA GLU A 746 -17.59 -19.99 33.12
C GLU A 746 -18.27 -18.62 33.04
N ARG A 747 -17.94 -17.71 33.96
CA ARG A 747 -18.33 -16.30 33.86
C ARG A 747 -17.31 -15.58 33.01
N VAL A 748 -17.77 -14.79 32.06
CA VAL A 748 -16.94 -13.96 31.19
C VAL A 748 -17.28 -12.48 31.36
N GLU A 749 -16.27 -11.63 31.21
CA GLU A 749 -16.43 -10.19 31.21
C GLU A 749 -16.51 -9.63 29.80
N LYS A 750 -17.03 -8.40 29.66
CA LYS A 750 -17.08 -7.68 28.40
C LYS A 750 -15.67 -7.47 27.85
N GLY A 751 -15.47 -7.78 26.57
CA GLY A 751 -14.18 -7.70 25.89
C GLY A 751 -13.24 -8.88 26.15
N GLN A 752 -13.61 -9.83 27.03
CA GLN A 752 -12.80 -11.02 27.28
C GLN A 752 -12.77 -11.94 26.05
N ILE A 753 -11.60 -12.48 25.71
CA ILE A 753 -11.45 -13.47 24.65
C ILE A 753 -12.13 -14.79 25.07
N ILE A 754 -13.02 -15.29 24.22
CA ILE A 754 -13.79 -16.52 24.43
C ILE A 754 -13.42 -17.66 23.47
N ALA A 755 -12.82 -17.33 22.33
CA ALA A 755 -12.25 -18.30 21.40
C ALA A 755 -10.98 -17.75 20.75
N ASP A 756 -9.99 -18.64 20.62
CA ASP A 756 -8.76 -18.39 19.87
C ASP A 756 -9.01 -18.51 18.37
N GLY A 757 -8.23 -17.78 17.57
CA GLY A 757 -8.16 -17.84 16.12
C GLY A 757 -6.93 -18.60 15.58
N PRO A 758 -6.60 -18.45 14.28
CA PRO A 758 -5.37 -19.01 13.73
C PRO A 758 -4.14 -18.39 14.41
N ALA A 759 -3.10 -19.19 14.64
CA ALA A 759 -1.85 -18.74 15.27
C ALA A 759 -2.05 -17.98 16.59
N THR A 760 -3.00 -18.41 17.43
CA THR A 760 -3.20 -17.90 18.80
C THR A 760 -3.33 -19.04 19.80
N ASP A 761 -2.98 -18.77 21.06
CA ASP A 761 -3.05 -19.73 22.17
C ASP A 761 -3.37 -19.02 23.51
N GLN A 762 -4.59 -19.25 24.01
CA GLN A 762 -5.17 -18.63 25.20
C GLN A 762 -5.22 -17.09 25.13
N GLY A 763 -5.54 -16.55 23.95
CA GLY A 763 -5.66 -15.12 23.70
C GLY A 763 -4.35 -14.39 23.37
N GLU A 764 -3.22 -15.09 23.26
CA GLU A 764 -1.94 -14.53 22.82
C GLU A 764 -1.58 -14.98 21.42
N ILE A 765 -0.85 -14.15 20.66
CA ILE A 765 -0.26 -14.56 19.38
C ILE A 765 0.76 -15.70 19.59
N ALA A 766 0.63 -16.75 18.79
CA ALA A 766 1.42 -17.97 18.81
C ALA A 766 1.78 -18.40 17.37
N LEU A 767 2.80 -17.76 16.80
CA LEU A 767 3.24 -17.93 15.41
C LEU A 767 4.14 -19.15 15.16
N GLY A 768 4.69 -19.75 16.21
CA GLY A 768 5.73 -20.79 16.13
C GLY A 768 5.65 -21.79 17.29
N ARG A 769 6.77 -22.45 17.59
CA ARG A 769 6.89 -23.45 18.67
C ARG A 769 8.17 -23.23 19.47
N ASN A 770 8.11 -23.55 20.75
CA ASN A 770 9.28 -23.59 21.62
C ASN A 770 10.03 -24.91 21.38
N VAL A 771 11.26 -24.84 20.88
CA VAL A 771 12.08 -26.02 20.55
C VAL A 771 13.42 -25.98 21.27
N LEU A 772 13.95 -27.15 21.62
CA LEU A 772 15.24 -27.29 22.27
C LEU A 772 16.37 -27.14 21.23
N VAL A 773 17.11 -26.04 21.32
CA VAL A 773 18.17 -25.65 20.38
C VAL A 773 19.54 -25.80 21.02
N ALA A 774 20.53 -26.20 20.22
CA ALA A 774 21.95 -26.02 20.55
C ALA A 774 22.70 -25.24 19.48
N PHE A 775 23.68 -24.43 19.90
CA PHE A 775 24.61 -23.73 19.01
C PHE A 775 25.91 -24.51 18.86
N MET A 776 25.99 -25.37 17.85
CA MET A 776 27.19 -26.13 17.50
C MET A 776 27.19 -26.53 16.02
N PRO A 777 28.34 -26.59 15.34
CA PRO A 777 28.42 -27.18 14.02
C PRO A 777 28.17 -28.69 14.09
N TRP A 778 27.48 -29.26 13.11
CA TRP A 778 27.21 -30.70 13.04
C TRP A 778 27.38 -31.25 11.63
N GLU A 779 28.48 -31.98 11.39
CA GLU A 779 28.75 -32.76 10.17
C GLU A 779 28.57 -31.97 8.84
N GLY A 780 28.66 -30.63 8.89
CA GLY A 780 28.39 -29.76 7.76
C GLY A 780 26.91 -29.62 7.37
N TYR A 781 25.97 -30.28 8.06
CA TYR A 781 24.54 -30.16 7.74
C TYR A 781 23.98 -28.78 8.09
N ASN A 782 24.56 -28.10 9.06
CA ASN A 782 24.23 -26.72 9.39
C ASN A 782 25.30 -25.74 8.90
N TYR A 783 25.97 -26.04 7.78
CA TYR A 783 26.89 -25.11 7.14
C TYR A 783 26.16 -23.84 6.71
N GLU A 784 26.82 -22.68 6.87
CA GLU A 784 26.21 -21.35 6.72
C GLU A 784 24.92 -21.21 7.55
N ASP A 785 23.78 -21.09 6.88
CA ASP A 785 22.45 -20.87 7.46
C ASP A 785 21.56 -22.12 7.42
N ALA A 786 22.10 -23.27 7.03
CA ALA A 786 21.32 -24.49 7.01
C ALA A 786 20.88 -24.90 8.42
N ILE A 787 19.65 -25.41 8.54
CA ILE A 787 19.08 -25.84 9.81
C ILE A 787 18.95 -27.36 9.81
N LEU A 788 19.47 -27.97 10.88
CA LEU A 788 19.31 -29.38 11.16
C LEU A 788 18.16 -29.57 12.15
N ILE A 789 17.23 -30.49 11.85
CA ILE A 789 16.10 -30.76 12.73
C ILE A 789 15.98 -32.24 13.08
N SER A 790 15.37 -32.52 14.23
CA SER A 790 15.03 -33.86 14.70
C SER A 790 13.77 -34.40 14.03
N GLU A 791 13.77 -35.68 13.67
CA GLU A 791 12.61 -36.42 13.16
C GLU A 791 11.42 -36.39 14.14
N ARG A 792 11.67 -36.17 15.44
CA ARG A 792 10.63 -35.99 16.46
C ARG A 792 9.64 -34.90 16.05
N LEU A 793 10.11 -33.80 15.47
CA LEU A 793 9.27 -32.67 15.07
C LEU A 793 8.29 -33.04 13.93
N VAL A 794 8.65 -34.01 13.09
CA VAL A 794 7.81 -34.55 12.01
C VAL A 794 6.83 -35.59 12.55
N LYS A 795 7.28 -36.45 13.47
CA LYS A 795 6.47 -37.50 14.12
C LYS A 795 5.35 -36.91 14.97
N ASP A 796 5.66 -35.88 15.76
CA ASP A 796 4.73 -35.24 16.70
C ASP A 796 3.84 -34.15 16.06
N ASP A 797 3.95 -33.94 14.74
CA ASP A 797 3.26 -32.88 13.99
C ASP A 797 3.50 -31.47 14.60
N VAL A 798 4.75 -31.16 14.98
CA VAL A 798 5.09 -29.89 15.65
C VAL A 798 4.93 -28.71 14.69
N TYR A 799 5.48 -28.84 13.48
CA TYR A 799 5.47 -27.82 12.41
C TYR A 799 4.59 -28.21 11.22
N THR A 800 3.41 -28.76 11.52
CA THR A 800 2.43 -29.18 10.50
C THR A 800 1.37 -28.09 10.30
N SER A 801 1.15 -27.67 9.06
CA SER A 801 0.17 -26.65 8.65
C SER A 801 -0.93 -27.25 7.77
N ILE A 802 -2.07 -26.57 7.69
CA ILE A 802 -3.15 -26.90 6.76
C ILE A 802 -3.22 -25.79 5.72
N HIS A 803 -3.18 -26.18 4.45
CA HIS A 803 -3.36 -25.31 3.30
C HIS A 803 -4.65 -25.71 2.59
N ILE A 804 -5.46 -24.74 2.18
CA ILE A 804 -6.74 -24.94 1.51
C ILE A 804 -6.67 -24.20 0.19
N GLU A 805 -6.69 -24.96 -0.89
CA GLU A 805 -6.77 -24.44 -2.25
C GLU A 805 -8.21 -24.50 -2.75
N GLU A 806 -8.55 -23.53 -3.59
CA GLU A 806 -9.87 -23.36 -4.17
C GLU A 806 -9.73 -23.46 -5.68
N TYR A 807 -10.52 -24.34 -6.29
CA TYR A 807 -10.62 -24.48 -7.73
C TYR A 807 -12.06 -24.27 -8.17
N GLU A 808 -12.23 -23.57 -9.28
CA GLU A 808 -13.53 -23.23 -9.83
C GLU A 808 -13.73 -23.79 -11.24
N ALA A 809 -14.95 -24.22 -11.52
CA ALA A 809 -15.40 -24.64 -12.83
C ALA A 809 -16.76 -23.99 -13.11
N GLU A 810 -16.84 -23.28 -14.23
CA GLU A 810 -18.05 -22.60 -14.70
C GLU A 810 -18.56 -23.25 -15.99
N ALA A 811 -19.88 -23.38 -16.07
CA ALA A 811 -20.63 -23.80 -17.24
C ALA A 811 -21.24 -22.57 -17.90
N ARG A 812 -20.83 -22.30 -19.14
CA ARG A 812 -21.18 -21.09 -19.89
C ARG A 812 -22.06 -21.37 -21.10
N ASP A 813 -22.85 -20.39 -21.50
CA ASP A 813 -23.50 -20.39 -22.81
C ASP A 813 -22.47 -20.09 -23.90
N THR A 814 -22.30 -21.02 -24.84
CA THR A 814 -21.46 -20.82 -26.02
C THR A 814 -22.31 -20.70 -27.29
N LYS A 815 -21.73 -20.18 -28.37
CA LYS A 815 -22.42 -20.07 -29.68
C LYS A 815 -22.92 -21.42 -30.22
N LEU A 816 -22.27 -22.52 -29.86
CA LEU A 816 -22.57 -23.87 -30.35
C LEU A 816 -23.53 -24.64 -29.41
N GLY A 817 -23.88 -24.06 -28.27
CA GLY A 817 -24.69 -24.68 -27.22
C GLY A 817 -24.15 -24.38 -25.82
N PRO A 818 -24.92 -24.62 -24.76
CA PRO A 818 -24.44 -24.48 -23.39
C PRO A 818 -23.37 -25.55 -23.07
N GLU A 819 -22.39 -25.18 -22.26
CA GLU A 819 -21.54 -26.16 -21.58
C GLU A 819 -22.33 -26.86 -20.48
N GLU A 820 -22.08 -28.15 -20.28
CA GLU A 820 -22.79 -28.96 -19.28
C GLU A 820 -21.81 -29.57 -18.28
N ILE A 821 -22.17 -29.53 -17.00
CA ILE A 821 -21.48 -30.28 -15.94
C ILE A 821 -22.16 -31.64 -15.83
N THR A 822 -21.41 -32.70 -16.14
CA THR A 822 -21.94 -34.06 -16.22
C THR A 822 -20.88 -35.11 -15.92
N ARG A 823 -21.34 -36.26 -15.45
CA ARG A 823 -20.51 -37.46 -15.27
C ARG A 823 -20.19 -38.15 -16.61
N ASP A 824 -20.98 -37.92 -17.66
CA ASP A 824 -20.81 -38.57 -18.96
C ASP A 824 -19.72 -37.87 -19.81
N ILE A 825 -18.45 -38.16 -19.47
CA ILE A 825 -17.28 -37.54 -20.09
C ILE A 825 -16.70 -38.46 -21.17
N PRO A 826 -16.45 -37.99 -22.40
CA PRO A 826 -15.92 -38.84 -23.47
C PRO A 826 -14.48 -39.29 -23.20
N ASN A 827 -14.17 -40.54 -23.58
CA ASN A 827 -12.82 -41.13 -23.56
C ASN A 827 -12.18 -41.30 -22.17
N ILE A 828 -12.99 -41.31 -21.10
CA ILE A 828 -12.53 -41.53 -19.72
C ILE A 828 -13.06 -42.88 -19.21
N GLY A 829 -12.19 -43.67 -18.57
CA GLY A 829 -12.55 -44.96 -17.99
C GLY A 829 -13.35 -44.84 -16.69
N GLU A 830 -14.13 -45.85 -16.33
CA GLU A 830 -14.95 -45.86 -15.10
C GLU A 830 -14.13 -45.67 -13.81
N ASP A 831 -12.88 -46.13 -13.80
CA ASP A 831 -11.98 -46.01 -12.63
C ASP A 831 -11.72 -44.54 -12.26
N SER A 832 -11.54 -43.66 -13.25
CA SER A 832 -11.33 -42.22 -13.03
C SER A 832 -12.60 -41.47 -12.62
N LEU A 833 -13.79 -42.07 -12.83
CA LEU A 833 -15.10 -41.49 -12.48
C LEU A 833 -15.61 -41.99 -11.12
N LYS A 834 -14.85 -42.83 -10.42
CA LYS A 834 -15.27 -43.51 -9.19
C LYS A 834 -15.69 -42.55 -8.07
N ASP A 835 -15.00 -41.43 -7.95
CA ASP A 835 -15.20 -40.48 -6.84
C ASP A 835 -16.13 -39.31 -7.20
N LEU A 836 -16.54 -39.20 -8.48
CA LEU A 836 -17.58 -38.29 -8.93
C LEU A 836 -18.96 -38.80 -8.54
N ASP A 837 -19.88 -37.88 -8.27
CA ASP A 837 -21.29 -38.15 -8.03
C ASP A 837 -22.06 -38.34 -9.36
N GLU A 838 -23.40 -38.37 -9.29
CA GLU A 838 -24.26 -38.51 -10.48
C GLU A 838 -24.25 -37.26 -11.37
N ARG A 839 -23.91 -36.08 -10.81
CA ARG A 839 -23.82 -34.80 -11.54
C ARG A 839 -22.45 -34.62 -12.19
N GLY A 840 -21.46 -35.44 -11.85
CA GLY A 840 -20.09 -35.28 -12.31
C GLY A 840 -19.22 -34.41 -11.41
N ILE A 841 -19.61 -34.20 -10.15
CA ILE A 841 -18.87 -33.40 -9.17
C ILE A 841 -18.23 -34.34 -8.14
N ILE A 842 -16.99 -34.07 -7.74
CA ILE A 842 -16.27 -34.87 -6.75
C ILE A 842 -16.98 -34.87 -5.38
N ARG A 843 -17.04 -36.04 -4.72
CA ARG A 843 -17.65 -36.13 -3.38
C ARG A 843 -16.76 -35.53 -2.29
N ILE A 844 -17.38 -34.89 -1.30
CA ILE A 844 -16.69 -34.40 -0.10
C ILE A 844 -16.06 -35.60 0.66
N GLY A 845 -14.81 -35.43 1.08
CA GLY A 845 -14.01 -36.45 1.75
C GLY A 845 -13.25 -37.40 0.83
N ALA A 846 -13.35 -37.24 -0.50
CA ALA A 846 -12.48 -37.94 -1.43
C ALA A 846 -11.02 -37.46 -1.29
N GLU A 847 -10.08 -38.40 -1.37
CA GLU A 847 -8.65 -38.11 -1.47
C GLU A 847 -8.28 -38.07 -2.95
N VAL A 848 -7.72 -36.95 -3.39
CA VAL A 848 -7.43 -36.67 -4.80
C VAL A 848 -5.95 -36.40 -4.98
N THR A 849 -5.45 -36.77 -6.15
CA THR A 849 -4.07 -36.59 -6.59
C THR A 849 -4.03 -35.83 -7.91
N ALA A 850 -2.84 -35.35 -8.30
CA ALA A 850 -2.65 -34.61 -9.54
C ALA A 850 -3.19 -35.38 -10.76
N GLY A 851 -4.06 -34.73 -11.55
CA GLY A 851 -4.71 -35.29 -12.73
C GLY A 851 -6.11 -35.87 -12.51
N ASP A 852 -6.52 -36.08 -11.26
CA ASP A 852 -7.87 -36.54 -10.92
C ASP A 852 -8.92 -35.47 -11.27
N ILE A 853 -10.13 -35.91 -11.64
CA ILE A 853 -11.22 -35.03 -12.08
C ILE A 853 -11.99 -34.52 -10.85
N LEU A 854 -12.11 -33.20 -10.76
CA LEU A 854 -12.89 -32.53 -9.71
C LEU A 854 -14.31 -32.24 -10.18
N VAL A 855 -14.45 -31.72 -11.39
CA VAL A 855 -15.74 -31.39 -12.01
C VAL A 855 -15.70 -31.82 -13.46
N GLY A 856 -16.55 -32.80 -13.80
CA GLY A 856 -16.78 -33.25 -15.15
C GLY A 856 -17.49 -32.18 -15.96
N LYS A 857 -16.81 -31.63 -16.97
CA LYS A 857 -17.37 -30.57 -17.83
C LYS A 857 -17.19 -30.94 -19.30
N VAL A 858 -18.27 -30.81 -20.06
CA VAL A 858 -18.27 -31.04 -21.51
C VAL A 858 -18.67 -29.77 -22.25
N THR A 859 -17.90 -29.42 -23.28
CA THR A 859 -18.19 -28.27 -24.14
C THR A 859 -18.59 -28.77 -25.53
N PRO A 860 -19.68 -28.26 -26.15
CA PRO A 860 -20.02 -28.60 -27.53
C PRO A 860 -18.92 -28.17 -28.50
N LYS A 861 -18.55 -29.07 -29.42
CA LYS A 861 -17.53 -28.84 -30.45
C LYS A 861 -18.19 -28.83 -31.82
N GLY A 862 -17.90 -27.79 -32.61
CA GLY A 862 -18.32 -27.75 -34.02
C GLY A 862 -17.60 -28.82 -34.85
N GLU A 863 -18.17 -29.20 -35.98
CA GLU A 863 -17.50 -30.11 -36.91
C GLU A 863 -16.30 -29.41 -37.56
N THR A 864 -15.10 -29.69 -37.06
CA THR A 864 -13.83 -29.30 -37.68
C THR A 864 -13.38 -30.36 -38.68
N GLU A 865 -12.66 -29.97 -39.74
CA GLU A 865 -11.96 -30.93 -40.60
C GLU A 865 -10.95 -31.73 -39.75
N LEU A 866 -11.13 -33.06 -39.74
CA LEU A 866 -10.24 -33.97 -39.02
C LEU A 866 -8.93 -34.10 -39.80
N THR A 867 -7.82 -34.23 -39.09
CA THR A 867 -6.56 -34.65 -39.71
C THR A 867 -6.72 -36.01 -40.37
N SER A 868 -5.93 -36.29 -41.41
CA SER A 868 -5.99 -37.56 -42.14
C SER A 868 -5.77 -38.76 -41.21
N GLU A 869 -4.93 -38.58 -40.19
CA GLU A 869 -4.62 -39.52 -39.12
C GLU A 869 -5.82 -39.77 -38.21
N GLU A 870 -6.49 -38.72 -37.71
CA GLU A 870 -7.69 -38.87 -36.87
C GLU A 870 -8.85 -39.51 -37.65
N ARG A 871 -8.98 -39.15 -38.93
CA ARG A 871 -9.99 -39.74 -39.82
C ARG A 871 -9.74 -41.24 -40.03
N LEU A 872 -8.49 -41.64 -40.21
CA LEU A 872 -8.10 -43.05 -40.30
C LEU A 872 -8.34 -43.79 -38.98
N LEU A 873 -7.94 -43.21 -37.85
CA LEU A 873 -8.17 -43.80 -36.53
C LEU A 873 -9.66 -44.04 -36.26
N ARG A 874 -10.52 -43.06 -36.56
CA ARG A 874 -11.98 -43.23 -36.45
C ARG A 874 -12.51 -44.34 -37.37
N ALA A 875 -12.00 -44.43 -38.60
CA ALA A 875 -12.40 -45.49 -39.52
C ALA A 875 -11.99 -46.89 -39.04
N ILE A 876 -10.84 -47.01 -38.37
CA ILE A 876 -10.35 -48.28 -37.81
C ILE A 876 -11.16 -48.69 -36.56
N PHE A 877 -11.39 -47.75 -35.64
CA PHE A 877 -12.04 -48.04 -34.35
C PHE A 877 -13.58 -47.96 -34.39
N GLY A 878 -14.17 -47.49 -35.49
CA GLY A 878 -15.62 -47.38 -35.64
C GLY A 878 -16.26 -46.36 -34.68
N GLU A 879 -15.46 -45.42 -34.17
CA GLU A 879 -15.93 -44.38 -33.25
C GLU A 879 -16.77 -43.34 -34.00
N LYS A 880 -18.00 -43.10 -33.52
CA LYS A 880 -18.84 -42.01 -34.03
C LYS A 880 -18.21 -40.66 -33.68
N ALA A 881 -18.41 -39.67 -34.54
CA ALA A 881 -18.13 -38.28 -34.20
C ALA A 881 -18.94 -37.92 -32.94
N ARG A 882 -18.24 -37.60 -31.85
CA ARG A 882 -18.87 -37.08 -30.63
C ARG A 882 -18.94 -35.56 -30.77
N GLU A 883 -20.10 -35.01 -30.44
CA GLU A 883 -20.42 -33.58 -30.58
C GLU A 883 -19.84 -32.72 -29.44
N VAL A 884 -19.19 -33.34 -28.45
CA VAL A 884 -18.67 -32.67 -27.24
C VAL A 884 -17.21 -33.02 -26.97
N ARG A 885 -16.47 -32.07 -26.38
CA ARG A 885 -15.08 -32.22 -25.91
C ARG A 885 -15.00 -32.16 -24.38
N ASP A 886 -14.07 -32.89 -23.79
CA ASP A 886 -13.75 -32.82 -22.36
C ASP A 886 -13.03 -31.49 -22.04
N THR A 887 -13.62 -30.70 -21.15
CA THR A 887 -13.05 -29.48 -20.57
C THR A 887 -13.13 -29.51 -19.04
N SER A 888 -13.11 -30.71 -18.47
CA SER A 888 -13.24 -30.98 -17.04
C SER A 888 -12.14 -30.31 -16.23
N LEU A 889 -12.50 -29.88 -15.03
CA LEU A 889 -11.56 -29.38 -14.04
C LEU A 889 -10.80 -30.56 -13.43
N ARG A 890 -9.47 -30.50 -13.49
CA ARG A 890 -8.56 -31.50 -12.94
C ARG A 890 -7.65 -30.90 -11.89
N VAL A 891 -7.21 -31.71 -10.94
CA VAL A 891 -6.22 -31.28 -9.94
C VAL A 891 -4.89 -30.96 -10.63
N PRO A 892 -4.31 -29.76 -10.43
CA PRO A 892 -3.02 -29.40 -11.01
C PRO A 892 -1.86 -30.28 -10.56
N HIS A 893 -0.75 -30.21 -11.30
CA HIS A 893 0.47 -30.94 -10.94
C HIS A 893 1.06 -30.46 -9.61
N GLY A 894 1.46 -31.42 -8.77
CA GLY A 894 2.06 -31.15 -7.46
C GLY A 894 1.05 -30.84 -6.36
N GLU A 895 -0.25 -30.82 -6.68
CA GLU A 895 -1.32 -30.58 -5.73
C GLU A 895 -2.14 -31.86 -5.53
N GLY A 896 -2.75 -31.98 -4.35
CA GLY A 896 -3.49 -33.15 -3.94
C GLY A 896 -3.84 -33.08 -2.46
N GLY A 897 -4.86 -33.80 -2.04
CA GLY A 897 -5.35 -33.71 -0.67
C GLY A 897 -6.76 -34.23 -0.53
N ILE A 898 -7.45 -33.78 0.52
CA ILE A 898 -8.81 -34.21 0.80
C ILE A 898 -9.76 -33.09 0.39
N VAL A 899 -10.81 -33.43 -0.35
CA VAL A 899 -11.92 -32.49 -0.64
C VAL A 899 -12.67 -32.20 0.64
N VAL A 900 -12.65 -30.95 1.10
CA VAL A 900 -13.26 -30.55 2.38
C VAL A 900 -14.67 -30.00 2.18
N ASP A 901 -14.87 -29.27 1.10
CA ASP A 901 -16.14 -28.62 0.80
C ASP A 901 -16.33 -28.46 -0.71
N VAL A 902 -17.59 -28.44 -1.14
CA VAL A 902 -17.98 -28.22 -2.53
C VAL A 902 -19.19 -27.29 -2.54
N LYS A 903 -19.05 -26.15 -3.20
CA LYS A 903 -20.12 -25.14 -3.33
C LYS A 903 -20.60 -25.08 -4.76
N VAL A 904 -21.92 -25.06 -4.93
CA VAL A 904 -22.56 -25.02 -6.25
C VAL A 904 -23.50 -23.83 -6.28
N PHE A 905 -23.30 -22.94 -7.25
CA PHE A 905 -24.13 -21.77 -7.48
C PHE A 905 -24.83 -21.93 -8.83
N THR A 906 -26.12 -21.68 -8.87
CA THR A 906 -26.91 -21.80 -10.11
C THR A 906 -27.76 -20.55 -10.32
N ARG A 907 -27.84 -20.12 -11.58
CA ARG A 907 -28.70 -18.98 -11.97
C ARG A 907 -30.17 -19.25 -11.64
N GLU A 908 -30.60 -20.51 -11.76
CA GLU A 908 -31.96 -20.95 -11.44
C GLU A 908 -32.34 -20.74 -9.96
N ASN A 909 -31.36 -20.85 -9.05
CA ASN A 909 -31.57 -20.65 -7.61
C ASN A 909 -31.54 -19.17 -7.19
N GLY A 910 -31.36 -18.24 -8.14
CA GLY A 910 -31.29 -16.81 -7.89
C GLY A 910 -29.93 -16.33 -7.39
N ASP A 911 -28.86 -17.11 -7.60
CA ASP A 911 -27.49 -16.69 -7.30
C ASP A 911 -26.97 -15.69 -8.35
N GLU A 912 -26.18 -14.71 -7.90
CA GLU A 912 -25.60 -13.67 -8.76
C GLU A 912 -24.36 -14.22 -9.49
N LEU A 913 -24.55 -14.67 -10.73
CA LEU A 913 -23.49 -15.19 -11.59
C LEU A 913 -23.17 -14.22 -12.74
N SER A 914 -21.90 -14.22 -13.17
CA SER A 914 -21.42 -13.47 -14.34
C SER A 914 -22.31 -13.69 -15.57
N PRO A 915 -22.54 -12.67 -16.42
CA PRO A 915 -23.35 -12.82 -17.63
C PRO A 915 -22.88 -14.00 -18.50
N GLY A 916 -23.81 -14.86 -18.90
CA GLY A 916 -23.52 -16.06 -19.70
C GLY A 916 -23.04 -17.29 -18.90
N VAL A 917 -22.89 -17.19 -17.58
CA VAL A 917 -22.63 -18.35 -16.70
C VAL A 917 -23.95 -18.88 -16.15
N ASN A 918 -24.18 -20.18 -16.30
CA ASN A 918 -25.39 -20.88 -15.83
C ASN A 918 -25.18 -21.55 -14.47
N GLU A 919 -24.05 -22.22 -14.32
CA GLU A 919 -23.66 -22.96 -13.12
C GLU A 919 -22.18 -22.73 -12.82
N LEU A 920 -21.85 -22.52 -11.54
CA LEU A 920 -20.50 -22.38 -11.03
C LEU A 920 -20.30 -23.37 -9.89
N VAL A 921 -19.29 -24.23 -10.01
CA VAL A 921 -18.90 -25.20 -8.99
C VAL A 921 -17.53 -24.84 -8.44
N ARG A 922 -17.41 -24.74 -7.12
CA ARG A 922 -16.16 -24.51 -6.40
C ARG A 922 -15.83 -25.71 -5.54
N VAL A 923 -14.60 -26.17 -5.63
CA VAL A 923 -14.09 -27.33 -4.89
C VAL A 923 -12.93 -26.86 -4.01
N TYR A 924 -13.04 -27.12 -2.71
CA TYR A 924 -12.01 -26.80 -1.74
C TYR A 924 -11.22 -28.06 -1.36
N ILE A 925 -9.92 -28.05 -1.64
CA ILE A 925 -9.01 -29.16 -1.32
C ILE A 925 -8.08 -28.72 -0.19
N ALA A 926 -8.10 -29.46 0.92
CA ALA A 926 -7.17 -29.23 2.01
C ALA A 926 -6.01 -30.23 2.00
N GLN A 927 -4.82 -29.69 2.22
CA GLN A 927 -3.57 -30.42 2.29
C GLN A 927 -2.96 -30.25 3.68
N LYS A 928 -2.60 -31.35 4.33
CA LYS A 928 -1.85 -31.33 5.58
C LYS A 928 -0.36 -31.39 5.27
N ARG A 929 0.34 -30.26 5.37
CA ARG A 929 1.76 -30.14 5.03
C ARG A 929 2.63 -30.23 6.28
N LYS A 930 3.38 -31.33 6.38
CA LYS A 930 4.41 -31.50 7.42
C LYS A 930 5.62 -30.60 7.13
N ILE A 931 6.60 -30.61 8.01
CA ILE A 931 7.88 -29.95 7.76
C ILE A 931 8.78 -30.88 6.94
N SER A 932 9.38 -30.35 5.89
CA SER A 932 10.18 -31.11 4.91
C SER A 932 11.56 -30.49 4.70
N VAL A 933 12.49 -31.27 4.14
CA VAL A 933 13.79 -30.77 3.68
C VAL A 933 13.55 -29.74 2.57
N GLY A 934 14.18 -28.57 2.67
CA GLY A 934 13.96 -27.44 1.77
C GLY A 934 12.97 -26.39 2.30
N ASP A 935 12.18 -26.69 3.34
CA ASP A 935 11.32 -25.67 3.96
C ASP A 935 12.16 -24.62 4.70
N LYS A 936 11.68 -23.38 4.67
CA LYS A 936 12.32 -22.26 5.34
C LYS A 936 11.79 -22.06 6.75
N MET A 937 12.71 -22.01 7.72
CA MET A 937 12.44 -21.66 9.11
C MET A 937 13.14 -20.36 9.48
N ALA A 938 12.64 -19.69 10.52
CA ALA A 938 13.30 -18.52 11.09
C ALA A 938 13.01 -18.39 12.58
N GLY A 939 13.90 -17.73 13.33
CA GLY A 939 13.57 -17.18 14.64
C GLY A 939 13.08 -15.73 14.54
N ARG A 940 12.86 -15.09 15.69
CA ARG A 940 12.41 -13.68 15.77
C ARG A 940 13.53 -12.66 15.53
N HIS A 941 14.79 -13.11 15.56
CA HIS A 941 16.00 -12.27 15.52
C HIS A 941 16.65 -12.20 14.13
N GLY A 942 15.86 -12.37 13.06
CA GLY A 942 16.36 -12.35 11.67
C GLY A 942 17.27 -13.52 11.30
N ASN A 943 17.31 -14.58 12.12
CA ASN A 943 18.03 -15.82 11.88
C ASN A 943 17.17 -16.76 11.02
N LYS A 944 17.34 -16.68 9.69
CA LYS A 944 16.64 -17.51 8.70
C LYS A 944 17.53 -18.68 8.25
N GLY A 945 16.89 -19.80 7.91
CA GLY A 945 17.59 -20.95 7.37
C GLY A 945 16.67 -21.92 6.65
N VAL A 946 17.26 -22.74 5.78
CA VAL A 946 16.55 -23.81 5.08
C VAL A 946 16.89 -25.13 5.76
N ILE A 947 15.91 -26.01 5.91
CA ILE A 947 16.15 -27.34 6.47
C ILE A 947 16.98 -28.14 5.48
N SER A 948 18.19 -28.52 5.86
CA SER A 948 19.08 -29.34 5.04
C SER A 948 18.87 -30.83 5.28
N ARG A 949 18.60 -31.22 6.52
CA ARG A 949 18.44 -32.62 6.91
C ARG A 949 17.54 -32.78 8.13
N ILE A 950 16.78 -33.87 8.11
CA ILE A 950 15.99 -34.36 9.23
C ILE A 950 16.72 -35.60 9.76
N LEU A 951 17.25 -35.54 10.98
CA LEU A 951 17.97 -36.66 11.59
C LEU A 951 17.04 -37.54 12.44
N PRO A 952 17.26 -38.86 12.46
CA PRO A 952 16.64 -39.74 13.45
C PRO A 952 16.92 -39.25 14.87
N VAL A 953 16.01 -39.53 15.78
CA VAL A 953 16.05 -39.02 17.15
C VAL A 953 17.27 -39.55 17.92
N GLU A 954 17.67 -40.78 17.62
CA GLU A 954 18.84 -41.46 18.19
C GLU A 954 20.18 -40.87 17.74
N ASP A 955 20.24 -40.24 16.56
CA ASP A 955 21.44 -39.64 16.00
C ASP A 955 21.67 -38.21 16.49
N MET A 956 20.64 -37.59 17.08
CA MET A 956 20.72 -36.22 17.57
C MET A 956 21.59 -36.15 18.82
N PRO A 957 22.42 -35.09 18.97
CA PRO A 957 23.05 -34.81 20.24
C PRO A 957 22.00 -34.71 21.35
N PHE A 958 22.33 -35.20 22.54
CA PHE A 958 21.39 -35.28 23.66
C PHE A 958 21.98 -34.76 24.96
N LEU A 959 21.09 -34.31 25.85
CA LEU A 959 21.40 -33.81 27.18
C LEU A 959 21.74 -34.96 28.15
N PRO A 960 22.39 -34.69 29.30
CA PRO A 960 22.75 -35.73 30.27
C PRO A 960 21.58 -36.54 30.84
N ASP A 961 20.36 -36.02 30.74
CA ASP A 961 19.11 -36.68 31.14
C ASP A 961 18.54 -37.62 30.06
N GLY A 962 19.18 -37.69 28.89
CA GLY A 962 18.73 -38.48 27.74
C GLY A 962 17.82 -37.71 26.78
N THR A 963 17.52 -36.43 27.02
CA THR A 963 16.65 -35.64 26.15
C THR A 963 17.40 -35.25 24.86
N PRO A 964 16.97 -35.69 23.67
CA PRO A 964 17.59 -35.30 22.42
C PRO A 964 17.25 -33.85 22.07
N LEU A 965 18.15 -33.17 21.35
CA LEU A 965 17.87 -31.85 20.81
C LEU A 965 16.79 -31.90 19.73
N ASP A 966 16.12 -30.77 19.52
CA ASP A 966 15.14 -30.61 18.45
C ASP A 966 15.74 -29.97 17.20
N VAL A 967 16.60 -28.97 17.40
CA VAL A 967 17.20 -28.17 16.32
C VAL A 967 18.66 -27.87 16.66
N VAL A 968 19.53 -27.91 15.66
CA VAL A 968 20.94 -27.51 15.82
C VAL A 968 21.24 -26.33 14.90
N LEU A 969 21.67 -25.21 15.48
CA LEU A 969 22.01 -23.98 14.76
C LEU A 969 23.52 -23.77 14.72
N ASN A 970 23.98 -23.12 13.66
CA ASN A 970 25.38 -22.78 13.48
C ASN A 970 25.77 -21.58 14.38
N PRO A 971 26.80 -21.71 15.24
CA PRO A 971 27.25 -20.58 16.07
C PRO A 971 27.92 -19.46 15.26
N LEU A 972 28.48 -19.75 14.08
CA LEU A 972 29.28 -18.77 13.32
C LEU A 972 28.46 -17.58 12.80
N GLY A 973 27.16 -17.80 12.53
CA GLY A 973 26.27 -16.75 12.04
C GLY A 973 25.88 -15.70 13.08
N VAL A 974 26.04 -15.99 14.37
CA VAL A 974 25.62 -15.10 15.46
C VAL A 974 26.52 -13.85 15.58
N PRO A 975 27.86 -13.95 15.76
CA PRO A 975 28.70 -12.76 15.91
C PRO A 975 28.79 -11.94 14.62
N SER A 976 28.76 -12.58 13.44
CA SER A 976 28.82 -11.87 12.16
C SER A 976 27.59 -11.00 11.90
N ARG A 977 26.44 -11.33 12.50
CA ARG A 977 25.17 -10.64 12.27
C ARG A 977 24.74 -9.75 13.42
N MET A 978 25.48 -9.79 14.54
CA MET A 978 25.21 -9.00 15.73
C MET A 978 23.76 -9.13 16.22
N ASN A 979 23.20 -10.34 16.17
CA ASN A 979 21.87 -10.66 16.70
C ASN A 979 21.98 -11.55 17.95
N ILE A 980 22.54 -10.96 19.01
CA ILE A 980 22.86 -11.65 20.26
C ILE A 980 21.58 -11.95 21.05
N GLY A 981 20.49 -11.23 20.77
CA GLY A 981 19.17 -11.47 21.39
C GLY A 981 18.72 -12.93 21.34
N GLN A 982 19.05 -13.65 20.26
CA GLN A 982 18.71 -15.08 20.13
C GLN A 982 19.41 -15.97 21.17
N VAL A 983 20.61 -15.61 21.62
CA VAL A 983 21.35 -16.38 22.64
C VAL A 983 20.77 -16.08 24.02
N LEU A 984 20.44 -14.82 24.28
CA LEU A 984 19.76 -14.40 25.51
C LEU A 984 18.37 -15.04 25.63
N GLU A 985 17.63 -15.13 24.53
CA GLU A 985 16.35 -15.87 24.45
C GLU A 985 16.55 -17.34 24.85
N VAL A 986 17.58 -18.01 24.32
CA VAL A 986 17.88 -19.42 24.63
C VAL A 986 18.21 -19.63 26.10
N HIS A 987 19.03 -18.76 26.69
CA HIS A 987 19.39 -18.84 28.12
C HIS A 987 18.17 -18.62 29.02
N LEU A 988 17.41 -17.56 28.76
CA LEU A 988 16.19 -17.26 29.54
C LEU A 988 15.13 -18.35 29.34
N GLY A 989 14.99 -18.87 28.12
CA GLY A 989 14.06 -19.96 27.80
C GLY A 989 14.41 -21.27 28.51
N LEU A 990 15.70 -21.61 28.64
CA LEU A 990 16.17 -22.75 29.43
C LEU A 990 15.74 -22.61 30.90
N ALA A 991 16.05 -21.47 31.50
CA ALA A 991 15.77 -21.22 32.91
C ALA A 991 14.26 -21.16 33.19
N ALA A 992 13.50 -20.45 32.35
CA ALA A 992 12.05 -20.33 32.45
C ALA A 992 11.35 -21.69 32.32
N LYS A 993 11.79 -22.56 31.40
CA LYS A 993 11.22 -23.90 31.24
C LYS A 993 11.41 -24.76 32.50
N ALA A 994 12.60 -24.73 33.10
CA ALA A 994 12.90 -25.50 34.31
C ALA A 994 12.11 -24.99 35.53
N LEU A 995 11.86 -23.68 35.62
CA LEU A 995 11.04 -23.08 36.68
C LEU A 995 9.53 -23.18 36.42
N GLY A 996 9.11 -23.58 35.21
CA GLY A 996 7.71 -23.58 34.80
C GLY A 996 7.13 -22.18 34.59
N TRP A 997 7.98 -21.19 34.28
CA TRP A 997 7.58 -19.80 34.06
C TRP A 997 7.29 -19.55 32.58
N LEU A 998 6.27 -18.72 32.33
CA LEU A 998 6.17 -17.93 31.11
C LEU A 998 6.69 -16.54 31.44
N VAL A 999 7.53 -15.97 30.58
CA VAL A 999 8.22 -14.70 30.83
C VAL A 999 7.73 -13.62 29.87
N ALA A 1000 7.66 -12.39 30.36
CA ALA A 1000 7.52 -11.19 29.55
C ALA A 1000 8.78 -10.33 29.75
N THR A 1001 9.51 -10.08 28.66
CA THR A 1001 10.64 -9.15 28.60
C THR A 1001 10.30 -8.04 27.61
N PRO A 1002 9.74 -6.91 28.08
CA PRO A 1002 9.40 -5.80 27.20
C PRO A 1002 10.63 -5.25 26.47
N VAL A 1003 10.38 -4.69 25.29
CA VAL A 1003 11.43 -4.08 24.46
C VAL A 1003 11.99 -2.84 25.14
N PHE A 1004 13.32 -2.72 25.20
CA PHE A 1004 14.07 -1.63 25.86
C PHE A 1004 13.91 -1.51 27.40
N ASP A 1005 13.07 -2.31 28.05
CA ASP A 1005 12.92 -2.39 29.53
C ASP A 1005 12.84 -3.86 30.01
N GLY A 1006 13.63 -4.72 29.37
CA GLY A 1006 13.61 -6.16 29.56
C GLY A 1006 14.52 -6.70 30.65
N ALA A 1007 14.69 -8.03 30.64
CA ALA A 1007 15.63 -8.73 31.51
C ALA A 1007 17.08 -8.32 31.19
N ARG A 1008 17.86 -7.98 32.23
CA ARG A 1008 19.31 -7.72 32.09
C ARG A 1008 20.11 -9.02 32.21
N GLU A 1009 21.38 -8.97 31.81
CA GLU A 1009 22.29 -10.12 31.92
C GLU A 1009 22.36 -10.68 33.35
N GLU A 1010 22.46 -9.80 34.36
CA GLU A 1010 22.45 -10.17 35.77
C GLU A 1010 21.18 -10.93 36.18
N ASP A 1011 20.02 -10.46 35.68
CA ASP A 1011 18.73 -11.11 35.96
C ASP A 1011 18.69 -12.52 35.34
N ILE A 1012 19.22 -12.70 34.12
CA ILE A 1012 19.27 -14.00 33.44
C ILE A 1012 20.17 -14.97 34.20
N VAL A 1013 21.35 -14.52 34.66
CA VAL A 1013 22.28 -15.32 35.46
C VAL A 1013 21.65 -15.74 36.78
N ASP A 1014 20.91 -14.84 37.45
CA ASP A 1014 20.22 -15.16 38.71
C ASP A 1014 19.10 -16.19 38.51
N VAL A 1015 18.33 -16.08 37.43
CA VAL A 1015 17.27 -17.05 37.10
C VAL A 1015 17.88 -18.40 36.69
N LEU A 1016 19.01 -18.41 35.98
CA LEU A 1016 19.76 -19.65 35.68
C LEU A 1016 20.24 -20.35 36.95
N LYS A 1017 20.78 -19.59 37.92
CA LYS A 1017 21.16 -20.12 39.25
C LYS A 1017 19.96 -20.68 39.99
N GLN A 1018 18.84 -19.96 39.97
CA GLN A 1018 17.60 -20.38 40.61
C GLN A 1018 17.06 -21.69 39.99
N ALA A 1019 17.22 -21.86 38.68
CA ALA A 1019 16.88 -23.07 37.94
C ALA A 1019 17.88 -24.23 38.14
N GLY A 1020 19.01 -24.00 38.82
CA GLY A 1020 20.04 -25.01 39.06
C GLY A 1020 21.01 -25.24 37.89
N TYR A 1021 21.07 -24.32 36.94
CA TYR A 1021 22.03 -24.34 35.83
C TYR A 1021 23.28 -23.52 36.13
N SER A 1022 24.30 -23.70 35.29
CA SER A 1022 25.54 -22.93 35.34
C SER A 1022 25.32 -21.48 34.88
N GLU A 1023 26.11 -20.54 35.42
CA GLU A 1023 26.04 -19.12 35.09
C GLU A 1023 26.32 -18.84 33.60
N ASP A 1024 27.12 -19.70 32.96
CA ASP A 1024 27.48 -19.59 31.54
C ASP A 1024 26.39 -20.11 30.57
N GLY A 1025 25.29 -20.71 31.08
CA GLY A 1025 24.20 -21.23 30.26
C GLY A 1025 24.58 -22.45 29.40
N LYS A 1026 25.75 -23.06 29.63
CA LYS A 1026 26.25 -24.18 28.81
C LYS A 1026 26.08 -25.53 29.49
N ILE A 1027 25.76 -26.54 28.69
CA ILE A 1027 25.55 -27.92 29.15
C ILE A 1027 26.48 -28.86 28.37
N THR A 1028 26.96 -29.93 29.02
CA THR A 1028 27.68 -31.01 28.35
C THR A 1028 26.68 -31.85 27.54
N LEU A 1029 26.87 -31.89 26.23
CA LEU A 1029 26.10 -32.74 25.32
C LEU A 1029 26.85 -34.04 25.03
N TYR A 1030 26.10 -35.06 24.64
CA TYR A 1030 26.61 -36.35 24.17
C TYR A 1030 26.25 -36.55 22.71
N ASP A 1031 27.16 -37.11 21.94
CA ASP A 1031 26.93 -37.49 20.55
C ASP A 1031 25.98 -38.69 20.50
N GLY A 1032 24.83 -38.56 19.81
CA GLY A 1032 23.85 -39.62 19.64
C GLY A 1032 24.39 -40.86 18.91
N ARG A 1033 25.39 -40.68 18.04
CA ARG A 1033 25.95 -41.76 17.22
C ARG A 1033 26.97 -42.62 17.96
N THR A 1034 27.85 -41.97 18.73
CA THR A 1034 28.96 -42.64 19.43
C THR A 1034 28.69 -42.84 20.92
N GLY A 1035 27.85 -41.99 21.52
CA GLY A 1035 27.61 -41.92 22.96
C GLY A 1035 28.69 -41.17 23.74
N GLU A 1036 29.72 -40.64 23.07
CA GLU A 1036 30.81 -39.89 23.72
C GLU A 1036 30.38 -38.44 24.02
N PRO A 1037 30.82 -37.85 25.14
CA PRO A 1037 30.57 -36.44 25.41
C PRO A 1037 31.41 -35.55 24.50
N PHE A 1038 30.86 -34.41 24.08
CA PHE A 1038 31.64 -33.39 23.36
C PHE A 1038 32.72 -32.77 24.25
N GLU A 1039 33.86 -32.41 23.66
CA GLU A 1039 35.01 -31.85 24.39
C GLU A 1039 34.66 -30.54 25.13
N ASN A 1040 33.87 -29.68 24.49
CA ASN A 1040 33.44 -28.40 25.04
C ASN A 1040 31.94 -28.42 25.38
N LYS A 1041 31.57 -27.70 26.45
CA LYS A 1041 30.17 -27.45 26.77
C LYS A 1041 29.54 -26.57 25.70
N VAL A 1042 28.28 -26.83 25.40
CA VAL A 1042 27.52 -26.17 24.33
C VAL A 1042 26.41 -25.33 24.94
N THR A 1043 26.11 -24.18 24.33
CA THR A 1043 24.93 -23.38 24.70
C THR A 1043 23.68 -24.10 24.22
N VAL A 1044 22.80 -24.45 25.17
CA VAL A 1044 21.56 -25.20 24.92
C VAL A 1044 20.41 -24.53 25.65
N GLY A 1045 19.23 -24.49 25.04
CA GLY A 1045 18.03 -23.94 25.66
C GLY A 1045 16.84 -23.87 24.71
N TYR A 1046 15.79 -23.19 25.13
CA TYR A 1046 14.56 -23.10 24.35
C TYR A 1046 14.50 -21.80 23.55
N MET A 1047 14.33 -21.91 22.23
CA MET A 1047 14.09 -20.79 21.33
C MET A 1047 12.70 -20.90 20.71
N TYR A 1048 12.06 -19.78 20.43
CA TYR A 1048 10.82 -19.75 19.67
C TYR A 1048 11.10 -19.67 18.15
N ILE A 1049 10.89 -20.78 17.44
CA ILE A 1049 11.15 -20.87 15.99
C ILE A 1049 9.84 -20.97 15.21
N LEU A 1050 9.80 -20.25 14.08
CA LEU A 1050 8.69 -20.07 13.16
C LEU A 1050 8.88 -20.92 11.89
N LYS A 1051 7.76 -21.44 11.34
CA LYS A 1051 7.69 -22.01 9.98
C LYS A 1051 7.19 -20.92 9.03
N LEU A 1052 7.96 -20.58 8.01
CA LEU A 1052 7.58 -19.53 7.05
C LEU A 1052 6.79 -20.10 5.87
N ALA A 1053 5.98 -19.26 5.21
CA ALA A 1053 5.20 -19.59 4.01
C ALA A 1053 6.05 -19.75 2.73
N HIS A 1054 7.28 -20.25 2.88
CA HIS A 1054 8.21 -20.54 1.80
C HIS A 1054 8.54 -22.01 1.83
N LEU A 1055 7.58 -22.81 1.37
CA LEU A 1055 7.64 -24.26 1.37
C LEU A 1055 8.26 -24.77 0.07
N VAL A 1056 8.93 -25.92 0.15
CA VAL A 1056 9.53 -26.54 -1.04
C VAL A 1056 8.47 -26.97 -2.05
N ASP A 1057 7.34 -27.48 -1.59
CA ASP A 1057 6.22 -27.95 -2.43
C ASP A 1057 5.66 -26.82 -3.33
N ASP A 1058 5.69 -25.58 -2.83
CA ASP A 1058 5.23 -24.42 -3.58
C ASP A 1058 6.28 -23.93 -4.60
N LYS A 1059 7.57 -24.16 -4.33
CA LYS A 1059 8.69 -23.65 -5.14
C LYS A 1059 9.24 -24.65 -6.15
N ILE A 1060 9.05 -25.95 -5.93
CA ILE A 1060 9.49 -26.96 -6.87
C ILE A 1060 8.67 -26.84 -8.16
N HIS A 1061 9.38 -26.74 -9.28
CA HIS A 1061 8.78 -26.66 -10.60
C HIS A 1061 9.71 -27.28 -11.63
N ALA A 1062 9.13 -28.10 -12.50
CA ALA A 1062 9.84 -28.74 -13.60
C ALA A 1062 8.95 -28.78 -14.84
N ARG A 1063 9.56 -28.62 -16.01
CA ARG A 1063 8.89 -28.66 -17.30
C ARG A 1063 9.74 -29.46 -18.28
N SER A 1064 9.10 -30.39 -18.99
CA SER A 1064 9.65 -31.03 -20.18
C SER A 1064 9.11 -30.33 -21.44
N THR A 1065 7.82 -30.48 -21.71
CA THR A 1065 7.03 -29.78 -22.73
C THR A 1065 5.85 -29.10 -22.07
N GLY A 1066 5.20 -28.15 -22.75
CA GLY A 1066 4.09 -27.40 -22.15
C GLY A 1066 3.51 -26.37 -23.10
N PRO A 1067 2.70 -25.43 -22.60
CA PRO A 1067 2.13 -24.38 -23.44
C PRO A 1067 3.19 -23.36 -23.89
N TYR A 1068 2.91 -22.75 -25.04
CA TYR A 1068 3.76 -21.77 -25.71
C TYR A 1068 2.97 -20.49 -25.98
N SER A 1069 3.68 -19.37 -26.07
CA SER A 1069 3.13 -18.08 -26.50
C SER A 1069 2.65 -18.18 -27.94
N LEU A 1070 1.48 -17.59 -28.23
CA LEU A 1070 0.92 -17.59 -29.59
C LEU A 1070 1.78 -16.77 -30.56
N VAL A 1071 2.31 -15.64 -30.09
CA VAL A 1071 3.07 -14.69 -30.92
C VAL A 1071 4.51 -15.16 -31.10
N THR A 1072 5.24 -15.32 -30.01
CA THR A 1072 6.69 -15.60 -30.05
C THR A 1072 7.02 -17.09 -30.15
N GLN A 1073 6.04 -17.98 -30.00
CA GLN A 1073 6.23 -19.44 -29.94
C GLN A 1073 7.19 -19.92 -28.83
N GLN A 1074 7.55 -19.05 -27.89
CA GLN A 1074 8.38 -19.38 -26.74
C GLN A 1074 7.57 -20.06 -25.62
N PRO A 1075 8.21 -20.89 -24.78
CA PRO A 1075 7.59 -21.39 -23.55
C PRO A 1075 6.94 -20.27 -22.73
N LEU A 1076 5.69 -20.47 -22.28
CA LEU A 1076 5.06 -19.54 -21.33
C LEU A 1076 5.88 -19.44 -20.03
N GLY A 1077 5.74 -18.34 -19.29
CA GLY A 1077 6.42 -18.14 -18.02
C GLY A 1077 5.59 -18.59 -16.81
N GLY A 1078 6.26 -19.03 -15.75
CA GLY A 1078 5.64 -19.22 -14.43
C GLY A 1078 5.04 -20.61 -14.16
N LYS A 1079 5.05 -21.01 -12.88
CA LYS A 1079 4.60 -22.34 -12.42
C LYS A 1079 3.12 -22.62 -12.74
N ALA A 1080 2.25 -21.64 -12.52
CA ALA A 1080 0.80 -21.79 -12.69
C ALA A 1080 0.38 -22.16 -14.12
N GLN A 1081 1.16 -21.73 -15.12
CA GLN A 1081 0.91 -22.03 -16.54
C GLN A 1081 1.73 -23.22 -17.04
N PHE A 1082 2.40 -23.97 -16.14
CA PHE A 1082 3.37 -24.99 -16.51
C PHE A 1082 4.49 -24.41 -17.43
N GLY A 1083 4.97 -23.22 -17.06
CA GLY A 1083 5.91 -22.41 -17.83
C GLY A 1083 7.36 -22.90 -17.80
N GLY A 1084 8.19 -22.42 -18.72
CA GLY A 1084 9.63 -22.67 -18.76
C GLY A 1084 10.42 -21.77 -17.82
N GLN A 1085 11.69 -22.11 -17.60
CA GLN A 1085 12.67 -21.23 -16.94
C GLN A 1085 13.24 -20.25 -17.97
N ARG A 1086 13.46 -19.00 -17.56
CA ARG A 1086 14.09 -18.00 -18.42
C ARG A 1086 15.59 -18.23 -18.44
N PHE A 1087 16.14 -18.50 -19.62
CA PHE A 1087 17.57 -18.41 -19.88
C PHE A 1087 17.88 -16.98 -20.34
N GLY A 1088 18.48 -16.19 -19.47
CA GLY A 1088 18.65 -14.75 -19.66
C GLY A 1088 19.96 -14.39 -20.34
N GLU A 1089 20.17 -13.07 -20.50
CA GLU A 1089 21.33 -12.50 -21.15
C GLU A 1089 22.65 -12.84 -20.43
N MET A 1090 22.66 -12.78 -19.09
CA MET A 1090 23.85 -13.12 -18.30
C MET A 1090 24.22 -14.61 -18.42
N GLU A 1091 23.23 -15.50 -18.53
CA GLU A 1091 23.48 -16.92 -18.76
C GLU A 1091 24.02 -17.20 -20.17
N VAL A 1092 23.59 -16.44 -21.18
CA VAL A 1092 24.17 -16.49 -22.53
C VAL A 1092 25.65 -16.11 -22.50
N TRP A 1093 26.00 -14.99 -21.87
CA TRP A 1093 27.41 -14.57 -21.73
C TRP A 1093 28.27 -15.63 -21.03
N ALA A 1094 27.70 -16.33 -20.03
CA ALA A 1094 28.40 -17.41 -19.36
C ALA A 1094 28.73 -18.56 -20.33
N LEU A 1095 27.78 -18.99 -21.16
CA LEU A 1095 28.03 -20.05 -22.15
C LEU A 1095 28.99 -19.61 -23.26
N GLU A 1096 28.92 -18.35 -23.69
CA GLU A 1096 29.87 -17.76 -24.63
C GLU A 1096 31.29 -17.77 -24.06
N ALA A 1097 31.44 -17.38 -22.78
CA ALA A 1097 32.73 -17.40 -22.08
C ALA A 1097 33.30 -18.83 -21.93
N TYR A 1098 32.44 -19.84 -21.73
CA TYR A 1098 32.84 -21.25 -21.78
C TYR A 1098 33.17 -21.75 -23.20
N GLY A 1099 32.77 -21.02 -24.25
CA GLY A 1099 32.87 -21.47 -25.64
C GLY A 1099 31.88 -22.59 -25.98
N ALA A 1100 30.78 -22.71 -25.23
CA ALA A 1100 29.78 -23.77 -25.36
C ALA A 1100 28.73 -23.46 -26.46
N SER A 1101 29.19 -23.23 -27.69
CA SER A 1101 28.35 -22.76 -28.81
C SER A 1101 27.18 -23.69 -29.15
N HIS A 1102 27.39 -25.01 -29.16
CA HIS A 1102 26.32 -25.97 -29.46
C HIS A 1102 25.22 -26.00 -28.39
N ILE A 1103 25.58 -25.89 -27.11
CA ILE A 1103 24.61 -25.84 -26.01
C ILE A 1103 23.80 -24.54 -26.10
N LEU A 1104 24.48 -23.42 -26.37
CA LEU A 1104 23.83 -22.14 -26.55
C LEU A 1104 22.86 -22.16 -27.73
N GLN A 1105 23.29 -22.70 -28.88
CA GLN A 1105 22.46 -22.84 -30.07
C GLN A 1105 21.21 -23.69 -29.77
N GLU A 1106 21.37 -24.85 -29.12
CA GLU A 1106 20.25 -25.74 -28.75
C GLU A 1106 19.23 -25.04 -27.83
N ILE A 1107 19.70 -24.30 -26.82
CA ILE A 1107 18.83 -23.58 -25.88
C ILE A 1107 18.02 -22.48 -26.57
N LEU A 1108 18.66 -21.71 -27.46
CA LEU A 1108 18.02 -20.59 -28.15
C LEU A 1108 17.06 -21.02 -29.28
N THR A 1109 17.06 -22.29 -29.69
CA THR A 1109 16.30 -22.79 -30.85
C THR A 1109 15.35 -23.93 -30.45
N VAL A 1110 15.82 -25.17 -30.49
CA VAL A 1110 15.06 -26.42 -30.33
C VAL A 1110 14.34 -26.50 -28.98
N LYS A 1111 14.92 -25.90 -27.93
CA LYS A 1111 14.31 -25.83 -26.58
C LYS A 1111 13.38 -24.64 -26.39
N SER A 1112 13.31 -23.72 -27.35
CA SER A 1112 12.56 -22.46 -27.27
C SER A 1112 11.50 -22.37 -28.38
N ASP A 1113 11.78 -21.62 -29.45
CA ASP A 1113 10.82 -21.14 -30.45
C ASP A 1113 11.04 -21.73 -31.85
N ASP A 1114 11.94 -22.71 -32.01
CA ASP A 1114 11.99 -23.53 -33.23
C ASP A 1114 10.83 -24.53 -33.26
N VAL A 1115 9.75 -24.16 -33.96
CA VAL A 1115 8.48 -24.89 -34.01
C VAL A 1115 8.63 -26.29 -34.60
N VAL A 1116 9.45 -26.43 -35.65
CA VAL A 1116 9.67 -27.71 -36.33
C VAL A 1116 10.76 -28.50 -35.60
N GLY A 1117 11.83 -27.82 -35.20
CA GLY A 1117 12.95 -28.43 -34.48
C GLY A 1117 12.53 -29.07 -33.17
N ARG A 1118 11.65 -28.43 -32.37
CA ARG A 1118 11.18 -29.00 -31.10
C ARG A 1118 10.43 -30.32 -31.26
N VAL A 1119 9.57 -30.44 -32.28
CA VAL A 1119 8.80 -31.66 -32.54
C VAL A 1119 9.71 -32.78 -33.01
N LYS A 1120 10.59 -32.48 -33.98
CA LYS A 1120 11.57 -33.45 -34.49
C LYS A 1120 12.56 -33.89 -33.40
N ALA A 1121 13.00 -32.98 -32.55
CA ALA A 1121 13.87 -33.32 -31.43
C ALA A 1121 13.18 -34.22 -30.40
N TYR A 1122 11.92 -33.92 -30.06
CA TYR A 1122 11.13 -34.78 -29.19
C TYR A 1122 10.97 -36.19 -29.78
N GLU A 1123 10.63 -36.28 -31.06
CA GLU A 1123 10.50 -37.56 -31.78
C GLU A 1123 11.83 -38.32 -31.82
N ALA A 1124 12.94 -37.63 -32.13
CA ALA A 1124 14.27 -38.22 -32.14
C ALA A 1124 14.66 -38.78 -30.77
N ILE A 1125 14.39 -38.04 -29.68
CA ILE A 1125 14.65 -38.51 -28.31
C ILE A 1125 13.82 -39.77 -28.00
N VAL A 1126 12.53 -39.79 -28.34
CA VAL A 1126 11.64 -40.95 -28.12
C VAL A 1126 12.09 -42.16 -28.93
N LYS A 1127 12.58 -41.95 -30.16
CA LYS A 1127 13.10 -43.02 -31.04
C LYS A 1127 14.54 -43.43 -30.73
N GLY A 1128 15.25 -42.70 -29.85
CA GLY A 1128 16.68 -42.92 -29.59
C GLY A 1128 17.59 -42.56 -30.77
N GLN A 1129 17.19 -41.60 -31.60
CA GLN A 1129 17.93 -41.08 -32.75
C GLN A 1129 18.69 -39.79 -32.36
N ASN A 1130 19.63 -39.37 -33.21
CA ASN A 1130 20.33 -38.10 -33.02
C ASN A 1130 19.39 -36.91 -33.18
N ILE A 1131 19.61 -35.86 -32.39
CA ILE A 1131 18.86 -34.61 -32.49
C ILE A 1131 19.18 -33.95 -33.85
N PRO A 1132 18.17 -33.50 -34.61
CA PRO A 1132 18.37 -32.82 -35.90
C PRO A 1132 19.07 -31.47 -35.74
N GLU A 1133 19.59 -30.93 -36.84
CA GLU A 1133 20.15 -29.58 -36.83
C GLU A 1133 19.07 -28.54 -36.51
N PRO A 1134 19.38 -27.53 -35.67
CA PRO A 1134 18.45 -26.46 -35.35
C PRO A 1134 18.08 -25.57 -36.53
N GLY A 1135 16.82 -25.14 -36.58
CA GLY A 1135 16.30 -24.19 -37.55
C GLY A 1135 16.43 -22.73 -37.11
N ILE A 1136 15.71 -21.85 -37.81
CA ILE A 1136 15.64 -20.41 -37.53
C ILE A 1136 14.58 -20.17 -36.44
N PRO A 1137 14.91 -19.42 -35.36
CA PRO A 1137 13.96 -19.01 -34.33
C PRO A 1137 12.74 -18.26 -34.90
N GLU A 1138 11.54 -18.55 -34.38
CA GLU A 1138 10.33 -17.86 -34.81
C GLU A 1138 10.35 -16.37 -34.40
N SER A 1139 10.91 -16.04 -33.24
CA SER A 1139 11.07 -14.64 -32.79
C SER A 1139 11.86 -13.77 -33.76
N PHE A 1140 12.85 -14.34 -34.46
CA PHE A 1140 13.60 -13.64 -35.48
C PHE A 1140 12.76 -13.35 -36.72
N LYS A 1141 11.87 -14.28 -37.12
CA LYS A 1141 10.92 -14.06 -38.21
C LYS A 1141 9.92 -12.96 -37.87
N VAL A 1142 9.40 -12.96 -36.64
CA VAL A 1142 8.52 -11.91 -36.12
C VAL A 1142 9.20 -10.54 -36.19
N LEU A 1143 10.46 -10.44 -35.74
CA LEU A 1143 11.24 -9.20 -35.82
C LEU A 1143 11.36 -8.68 -37.27
N ILE A 1144 11.63 -9.56 -38.24
CA ILE A 1144 11.70 -9.16 -39.65
C ILE A 1144 10.35 -8.58 -40.11
N LYS A 1145 9.24 -9.21 -39.72
CA LYS A 1145 7.89 -8.72 -40.06
C LYS A 1145 7.57 -7.39 -39.38
N GLU A 1146 7.97 -7.20 -38.13
CA GLU A 1146 7.83 -5.92 -37.43
C GLU A 1146 8.62 -4.80 -38.13
N LEU A 1147 9.87 -5.05 -38.51
CA LEU A 1147 10.66 -4.09 -39.27
C LEU A 1147 10.06 -3.78 -40.65
N GLN A 1148 9.55 -4.80 -41.36
CA GLN A 1148 8.84 -4.63 -42.63
C GLN A 1148 7.54 -3.82 -42.46
N SER A 1149 6.83 -4.00 -41.34
CA SER A 1149 5.63 -3.21 -41.01
C SER A 1149 5.92 -1.73 -40.79
N LEU A 1150 7.15 -1.39 -40.35
CA LEU A 1150 7.67 -0.03 -40.26
C LEU A 1150 8.16 0.53 -41.61
N ALA A 1151 7.80 -0.13 -42.73
CA ALA A 1151 8.23 0.20 -44.09
C ALA A 1151 9.76 0.11 -44.32
N LEU A 1152 10.47 -0.72 -43.54
CA LEU A 1152 11.87 -1.05 -43.79
C LEU A 1152 11.96 -2.31 -44.67
N ASP A 1153 12.54 -2.20 -45.86
CA ASP A 1153 12.77 -3.34 -46.76
C ASP A 1153 13.94 -4.21 -46.25
N VAL A 1154 13.65 -5.08 -45.28
CA VAL A 1154 14.62 -6.02 -44.69
C VAL A 1154 14.67 -7.31 -45.51
N LYS A 1155 15.85 -7.62 -46.06
CA LYS A 1155 16.12 -8.81 -46.86
C LYS A 1155 17.26 -9.63 -46.26
N VAL A 1156 17.08 -10.95 -46.19
CA VAL A 1156 18.14 -11.89 -45.80
C VAL A 1156 18.79 -12.41 -47.07
N LEU A 1157 20.10 -12.16 -47.21
CA LEU A 1157 20.87 -12.55 -48.39
C LEU A 1157 21.83 -13.69 -48.04
N SER A 1158 21.96 -14.65 -48.94
CA SER A 1158 23.04 -15.63 -48.90
C SER A 1158 24.39 -15.01 -49.32
N GLU A 1159 25.50 -15.74 -49.16
CA GLU A 1159 26.83 -15.30 -49.62
C GLU A 1159 26.87 -14.95 -51.13
N ASP A 1160 25.96 -15.51 -51.94
CA ASP A 1160 25.84 -15.26 -53.38
C ASP A 1160 24.91 -14.07 -53.72
N ASN A 1161 24.53 -13.23 -52.74
CA ASN A 1161 23.58 -12.12 -52.88
C ASN A 1161 22.19 -12.55 -53.42
N ARG A 1162 21.77 -13.78 -53.12
CA ARG A 1162 20.41 -14.24 -53.42
C ARG A 1162 19.53 -14.06 -52.19
N GLU A 1163 18.34 -13.55 -52.41
CA GLU A 1163 17.33 -13.40 -51.36
C GLU A 1163 16.87 -14.78 -50.88
N ILE A 1164 16.98 -15.01 -49.57
CA ILE A 1164 16.47 -16.21 -48.90
C ILE A 1164 15.04 -15.90 -48.50
N GLU A 1165 14.08 -16.55 -49.17
CA GLU A 1165 12.67 -16.46 -48.79
C GLU A 1165 12.45 -17.20 -47.46
N ILE A 1166 12.22 -16.44 -46.40
CA ILE A 1166 11.77 -16.98 -45.11
C ILE A 1166 10.28 -17.30 -45.27
N LYS A 1167 9.96 -18.58 -45.53
CA LYS A 1167 8.59 -19.05 -45.77
C LYS A 1167 7.67 -18.76 -44.57
N GLU A 1168 6.42 -18.42 -44.88
CA GLU A 1168 5.41 -17.90 -43.95
C GLU A 1168 4.55 -18.99 -43.27
N SER A 1169 4.59 -20.25 -43.73
CA SER A 1169 3.72 -21.32 -43.21
C SER A 1169 4.42 -22.69 -43.10
N ILE A 1170 3.96 -23.55 -42.18
CA ILE A 1170 4.44 -24.93 -41.98
C ILE A 1170 3.93 -25.87 -43.08
N ASP A 1171 2.81 -25.54 -43.73
CA ASP A 1171 2.20 -26.39 -44.77
C ASP A 1171 3.05 -26.43 -46.06
N ASP A 1172 3.90 -25.42 -46.29
CA ASP A 1172 4.79 -25.32 -47.46
C ASP A 1172 6.06 -26.19 -47.37
N ASP A 1173 6.28 -26.91 -46.26
CA ASP A 1173 7.41 -27.85 -46.09
C ASP A 1173 7.12 -29.26 -46.62
N THR A 1174 5.86 -29.58 -46.96
CA THR A 1174 5.50 -30.91 -47.49
C THR A 1174 5.78 -31.10 -48.99
N THR A 1175 6.14 -30.04 -49.71
CA THR A 1175 6.33 -30.06 -51.18
C THR A 1175 7.79 -30.21 -51.62
N GLY A 1176 8.75 -30.30 -50.70
CA GLY A 1176 10.19 -30.36 -50.98
C GLY A 1176 10.86 -31.70 -50.65
N PHE A 1177 10.40 -32.82 -51.23
CA PHE A 1177 11.21 -34.04 -51.27
C PHE A 1177 11.98 -34.08 -52.60
N ASP A 1178 13.28 -33.76 -52.55
CA ASP A 1178 14.21 -33.95 -53.67
C ASP A 1178 14.35 -35.44 -54.00
N LEU A 1179 13.80 -35.82 -55.16
CA LEU A 1179 13.80 -37.15 -55.77
C LEU A 1179 15.14 -37.50 -56.46
N ALA A 1180 16.28 -37.09 -55.91
CA ALA A 1180 17.58 -37.17 -56.61
C ALA A 1180 18.50 -38.35 -56.20
N ASP A 1181 18.23 -39.09 -55.13
CA ASP A 1181 19.18 -40.10 -54.59
C ASP A 1181 18.71 -41.58 -54.67
N MET A 1182 17.87 -41.95 -55.66
CA MET A 1182 17.49 -43.36 -55.90
C MET A 1182 17.63 -43.83 -57.36
N GLU A 1183 18.74 -43.48 -58.02
CA GLU A 1183 19.21 -44.21 -59.21
C GLU A 1183 20.53 -44.93 -58.90
N GLU A 1184 20.46 -46.06 -58.18
CA GLU A 1184 21.38 -47.19 -58.38
C GLU A 1184 20.85 -48.42 -57.61
N LEU A 1185 20.12 -49.30 -58.31
CA LEU A 1185 20.16 -50.78 -58.21
C LEU A 1185 18.87 -51.42 -58.73
N GLY A 1186 18.96 -52.00 -59.94
CA GLY A 1186 18.35 -53.32 -60.21
C GLY A 1186 17.07 -53.36 -61.04
N ASP A 1187 17.25 -53.43 -62.36
CA ASP A 1187 16.42 -54.11 -63.37
C ASP A 1187 15.46 -55.21 -62.87
N ASN A 1188 14.17 -55.15 -63.22
CA ASN A 1188 13.56 -55.88 -64.37
C ASN A 1188 12.02 -56.01 -64.31
N GLU A 1189 11.43 -55.92 -65.51
CA GLU A 1189 10.12 -56.43 -66.00
C GLU A 1189 8.82 -55.60 -65.79
N ASP A 1190 8.56 -54.77 -66.82
CA ASP A 1190 7.38 -54.79 -67.70
C ASP A 1190 5.94 -54.81 -67.11
N ARG A 1191 5.20 -53.69 -67.26
CA ARG A 1191 4.21 -53.53 -68.34
C ARG A 1191 3.49 -52.17 -68.32
N GLU A 1192 3.40 -51.61 -69.53
CA GLU A 1192 2.74 -50.39 -69.97
C GLU A 1192 1.27 -50.25 -69.54
N LEU A 1193 0.81 -49.00 -69.31
CA LEU A 1193 -0.22 -48.39 -70.17
C LEU A 1193 -0.36 -46.87 -69.92
N LYS A 1194 -0.20 -46.14 -71.03
CA LYS A 1194 -0.33 -44.69 -71.23
C LYS A 1194 -1.76 -44.18 -70.98
N VAL A 1195 -1.92 -42.96 -70.46
CA VAL A 1195 -2.72 -41.89 -71.11
C VAL A 1195 -2.06 -40.52 -70.84
N GLN A 1196 -2.00 -39.73 -71.89
CA GLN A 1196 -1.41 -38.39 -72.04
C GLN A 1196 -2.30 -37.26 -71.48
N PRO A 1197 -1.75 -36.04 -71.34
CA PRO A 1197 -2.33 -34.90 -70.62
C PRO A 1197 -3.28 -34.10 -71.49
N ASN A 1198 -4.03 -33.17 -70.88
CA ASN A 1198 -4.26 -31.86 -71.48
C ASN A 1198 -4.70 -30.83 -70.43
N GLU A 1199 -3.94 -29.74 -70.44
CA GLU A 1199 -4.22 -28.41 -69.88
C GLU A 1199 -5.57 -27.86 -70.36
N ILE A 1200 -6.12 -26.88 -69.66
CA ILE A 1200 -6.73 -25.67 -70.22
C ILE A 1200 -6.69 -24.57 -69.15
N GLU A 1201 -6.03 -23.46 -69.48
CA GLU A 1201 -6.09 -22.14 -68.84
C GLU A 1201 -7.51 -21.59 -68.78
N LEU A 1202 -7.83 -20.68 -67.86
CA LEU A 1202 -8.80 -19.62 -68.13
C LEU A 1202 -8.62 -18.41 -67.20
N ALA A 1203 -8.74 -17.24 -67.83
CA ALA A 1203 -8.51 -15.89 -67.35
C ALA A 1203 -9.79 -15.18 -66.87
N GLU A 1204 -9.54 -14.12 -66.10
CA GLU A 1204 -10.18 -12.78 -66.03
C GLU A 1204 -11.72 -12.56 -66.09
N GLU A 1205 -12.13 -11.71 -65.12
CA GLU A 1205 -13.10 -10.60 -65.18
C GLU A 1205 -14.62 -10.82 -64.99
N GLY A 1206 -15.20 -9.96 -64.12
CA GLY A 1206 -16.56 -9.39 -64.34
C GLY A 1206 -17.50 -9.28 -63.13
N PHE A 1207 -17.53 -8.09 -62.50
CA PHE A 1207 -18.64 -7.48 -61.74
C PHE A 1207 -20.00 -7.50 -62.52
N PHE A 1208 -21.25 -7.32 -62.01
CA PHE A 1208 -21.86 -6.51 -60.93
C PHE A 1208 -23.36 -6.91 -60.72
N THR A 1209 -23.96 -6.48 -59.58
CA THR A 1209 -25.39 -6.09 -59.28
C THR A 1209 -26.49 -7.17 -59.25
N GLU A 1210 -27.53 -7.20 -58.39
CA GLU A 1210 -28.26 -6.35 -57.41
C GLU A 1210 -29.13 -7.34 -56.56
N GLY A 1211 -29.67 -7.13 -55.36
CA GLY A 1211 -29.84 -6.01 -54.43
C GLY A 1211 -30.81 -6.40 -53.28
N GLU A 1212 -30.96 -5.48 -52.31
CA GLU A 1212 -31.94 -5.36 -51.20
C GLU A 1212 -31.62 -5.99 -49.84
N GLU A 1213 -30.85 -5.22 -49.05
CA GLU A 1213 -30.82 -5.20 -47.58
C GLU A 1213 -31.86 -4.20 -47.04
N PHE A 1214 -32.53 -4.56 -45.95
CA PHE A 1214 -33.24 -3.65 -45.05
C PHE A 1214 -33.07 -4.10 -43.58
N ASP A 1215 -32.70 -3.12 -42.77
CA ASP A 1215 -32.81 -2.97 -41.31
C ASP A 1215 -32.11 -3.99 -40.39
N ASP A 1216 -30.84 -3.71 -40.08
CA ASP A 1216 -30.33 -3.86 -38.71
C ASP A 1216 -30.07 -2.46 -38.13
N LEU A 1217 -30.76 -2.18 -37.04
CA LEU A 1217 -30.67 -0.96 -36.26
C LEU A 1217 -29.29 -0.89 -35.57
N GLU A 1218 -28.50 0.10 -35.98
CA GLU A 1218 -27.37 0.65 -35.24
C GLU A 1218 -27.82 1.01 -33.81
N ILE A 1219 -27.23 0.33 -32.81
CA ILE A 1219 -27.09 0.90 -31.48
C ILE A 1219 -25.79 1.70 -31.54
N GLU A 1220 -25.93 3.01 -31.70
CA GLU A 1220 -24.86 4.00 -31.56
C GLU A 1220 -24.08 3.73 -30.26
N GLU A 1221 -22.86 3.21 -30.41
CA GLU A 1221 -21.78 3.44 -29.45
C GLU A 1221 -21.50 4.94 -29.50
N LEU A 1222 -22.07 5.66 -28.53
CA LEU A 1222 -21.65 7.02 -28.15
C LEU A 1222 -20.26 6.93 -27.49
N ASP A 1223 -19.25 6.62 -28.29
CA ASP A 1223 -17.84 6.79 -28.01
C ASP A 1223 -17.27 7.72 -29.09
N GLU A 1224 -17.62 9.02 -29.02
CA GLU A 1224 -16.88 10.14 -29.63
C GLU A 1224 -17.51 11.48 -29.19
N ASP A 1225 -17.08 11.95 -28.01
CA ASP A 1225 -16.93 13.38 -27.66
C ASP A 1225 -16.34 13.54 -26.23
N PHE A 1226 -15.31 12.75 -25.92
CA PHE A 1226 -14.50 12.92 -24.69
C PHE A 1226 -13.01 13.13 -24.94
N ASP A 1227 -12.61 13.49 -26.17
CA ASP A 1227 -11.29 14.04 -26.47
C ASP A 1227 -11.30 15.56 -26.28
N ASN A 1228 -11.31 16.01 -25.02
CA ASN A 1228 -10.91 17.38 -24.69
C ASN A 1228 -10.49 17.55 -23.22
N PHE A 1229 -9.86 16.53 -22.63
CA PHE A 1229 -9.09 16.69 -21.39
C PHE A 1229 -7.87 15.74 -21.28
N ASP A 1230 -7.40 15.15 -22.39
CA ASP A 1230 -6.17 14.33 -22.43
C ASP A 1230 -4.98 14.98 -23.18
N ASP A 1231 -5.11 16.23 -23.64
CA ASP A 1231 -4.01 16.97 -24.29
C ASP A 1231 -2.98 17.60 -23.30
N LEU A 1232 -2.66 16.92 -22.20
CA LEU A 1232 -1.61 17.38 -21.27
C LEU A 1232 -0.60 16.33 -20.79
N ASP A 1233 -0.57 15.13 -21.38
CA ASP A 1233 0.41 14.09 -20.97
C ASP A 1233 1.28 13.48 -22.08
N GLU A 1234 1.27 14.01 -23.31
CA GLU A 1234 2.23 13.60 -24.37
C GLU A 1234 2.95 14.79 -25.04
N GLU A 1235 3.86 15.43 -24.29
CA GLU A 1235 4.98 16.19 -24.91
C GLU A 1235 6.20 16.18 -23.96
N LEU A 1236 6.70 14.99 -23.61
CA LEU A 1236 7.97 14.81 -22.91
C LEU A 1236 8.77 13.59 -23.43
N LEU A 1237 8.85 13.45 -24.74
CA LEU A 1237 9.90 12.67 -25.40
C LEU A 1237 10.39 13.46 -26.62
N ASP A 1238 11.71 13.54 -26.76
CA ASP A 1238 12.49 14.13 -27.85
C ASP A 1238 12.75 15.66 -27.82
N ASP A 1239 13.79 16.06 -27.07
CA ASP A 1239 14.96 16.75 -27.67
C ASP A 1239 16.07 17.03 -26.62
N GLU A 1240 17.04 16.11 -26.47
CA GLU A 1240 18.46 16.47 -26.24
C GLU A 1240 19.41 15.28 -26.44
N PHE A 1241 19.45 14.69 -27.64
CA PHE A 1241 20.60 13.89 -28.09
C PHE A 1241 21.02 14.28 -29.51
N ALA A 1242 21.62 15.47 -29.64
CA ALA A 1242 22.30 15.87 -30.88
C ALA A 1242 23.51 16.78 -30.60
N LYS A 1243 24.64 16.19 -30.15
CA LYS A 1243 25.97 16.76 -30.44
C LYS A 1243 26.90 15.72 -31.04
N LYS A 1244 27.32 16.05 -32.27
CA LYS A 1244 28.13 15.29 -33.23
C LYS A 1244 29.46 14.75 -32.68
N PRO A 1245 30.00 13.67 -33.30
CA PRO A 1245 31.26 13.06 -32.92
C PRO A 1245 32.46 13.87 -33.42
N GLY A 1246 33.53 13.96 -32.62
CA GLY A 1246 34.74 14.66 -33.01
C GLY A 1246 35.96 14.43 -32.12
N LYS A 1247 36.83 13.52 -32.59
CA LYS A 1247 38.29 13.46 -32.42
C LYS A 1247 38.91 12.87 -31.13
N ALA A 1248 39.31 11.62 -31.27
CA ALA A 1248 40.65 11.05 -31.09
C ALA A 1248 41.66 11.66 -30.09
N ALA A 1249 42.22 10.71 -29.30
CA ALA A 1249 43.56 10.62 -28.73
C ALA A 1249 43.82 11.24 -27.35
N LYS A 1250 43.98 10.39 -26.32
CA LYS A 1250 45.28 9.91 -25.80
C LYS A 1250 45.10 9.14 -24.49
N THR A 1251 45.82 8.03 -24.37
CA THR A 1251 46.21 7.34 -23.12
C THR A 1251 46.95 8.29 -22.17
N PRO A 1252 46.87 8.03 -20.87
CA PRO A 1252 48.04 7.55 -20.10
C PRO A 1252 47.65 6.31 -19.24
N GLU A 1253 48.39 5.20 -19.30
CA GLU A 1253 49.62 4.91 -18.53
C GLU A 1253 49.44 5.01 -17.00
N ASP A 1254 49.50 3.81 -16.40
CA ASP A 1254 50.10 3.43 -15.12
C ASP A 1254 49.84 4.30 -13.88
N ASP A 1255 49.22 3.69 -12.86
CA ASP A 1255 49.91 3.52 -11.58
C ASP A 1255 49.37 2.28 -10.84
N GLN A 1256 50.35 1.49 -10.40
CA GLN A 1256 50.26 0.32 -9.52
C GLN A 1256 50.03 0.77 -8.07
N ASP A 1257 49.53 -0.16 -7.26
CA ASP A 1257 49.80 -0.38 -5.81
C ASP A 1257 48.50 -0.97 -5.22
N GLU A 1258 48.38 -2.30 -5.09
CA GLU A 1258 48.89 -3.15 -3.99
C GLU A 1258 48.30 -2.83 -2.61
N ASP A 1259 47.99 -3.93 -1.91
CA ASP A 1259 47.69 -4.10 -0.48
C ASP A 1259 46.23 -3.90 -0.03
N GLU A 1260 45.60 -4.73 0.79
CA GLU A 1260 45.81 -6.10 1.30
C GLU A 1260 44.60 -6.34 2.25
N PHE A 1261 43.98 -7.54 2.18
CA PHE A 1261 42.96 -8.13 3.07
C PHE A 1261 41.51 -7.63 3.07
#